data_AF-A0A6J1LIP2-F1
#
_entry.id   AF-A0A6J1LIP2-F1
#
_cell.length_a   1.000
_cell.length_b   1.000
_cell.length_c   1.000
_cell.angle_alpha   90.00
_cell.angle_beta   90.00
_cell.angle_gamma   90.00
#
_symmetry.space_group_name_H-M   'P 1'
#
loop_
_entity.id
_entity.type
_entity.pdbx_description
1 polymer ?
#
loop_
_entity_poly.entity_id
_entity_poly.type
_entity_poly.pdbx_seq_one_letter_code
_entity_poly.pdbx_strand_id
1 'polypeptide(L)'
;MCKMARLLLLISLLSTVYLTATYAQHHYAEHKISNIIWCTKGMEEQYKCQNLTVAIERDRALFDDVFLNLTCLMAYSSDECIHLLDREKAHITTLDAGDVFTAGRYNSLIPIMQEKLEGGFLDYHSVAVIKKNSLPDVTDLRQLRQKKACFPWVGSLAGWIVPIYTLQHSGGMEVVDCNNQVKTAANYFNSSCAVHSLIDRYNPIGDNSDKLCALCSGKIPGRCSSTDPYFGYDGAFRCLLEAGDVAFLRHSTVSEMLQTFEFQKLSPDTFQLLCRDGSRVPISDYRQCSWGQIPSDAIVTSSARSFKERNQYQQFMKRVAELYSDGIREEPNQPQTGGGFNTYNGNNYNDQNRNNYNDQSRNNPYDNFNSQYDNSNPYNRNQNQNQYDRFDGSNYRNERLDSSFTTDRSALEGNTSVPYEKFRIFESRRYGKSNLLFQDAAKTLVSIPEDDQSFTKYLQRSIDYIYGIRECPVPAMTLCVTSEQELEKCIKMRTALKAQILKPELICKKMHSHINCMQLIQSGKADISVFDAGDVYTGGLNYDLIPFMSEVYNLGEPEYYVVAVAKEEDPDTELTYLKGKYTCHTGINTAAGWTYPMAFLLSNGWIRPYGCDSIRAAAEYFTKSCVPGAISSEYNTGVPYDSMCDLCHGTSYRYCRRDASEDYYGHTGAFRCLVEGGGHVAFMKHTTVMESTGGKRKEWWARNALNDDFELLCTDGTRAELQDYKRCNLGKVKANAVVTRGGVNYNETQLNAYINLLTYAQQLYGRKDVDAFSFSMFSSPIGHYDLIFQDATRQLQIIQPNERRYDTYLGGNYMRARRITDCYASSSKFTFSTFLLLASAFALRIVL
;
A
#
# COMPACT_ATOMS: atom_id res chain seq x y z
N MET A 1 71.93 31.52 -13.48
CA MET A 1 70.64 32.18 -13.85
C MET A 1 69.85 31.45 -14.95
N CYS A 2 70.47 30.80 -15.95
CA CYS A 2 69.72 30.26 -17.11
C CYS A 2 68.80 29.03 -16.86
N LYS A 3 69.04 28.21 -15.81
CA LYS A 3 68.20 27.03 -15.51
C LYS A 3 66.84 27.36 -14.87
N MET A 4 66.74 28.45 -14.09
CA MET A 4 65.52 28.79 -13.34
C MET A 4 64.44 29.42 -14.25
N ALA A 5 64.85 30.17 -15.27
CA ALA A 5 63.95 30.75 -16.27
C ALA A 5 63.22 29.69 -17.11
N ARG A 6 63.88 28.58 -17.46
CA ARG A 6 63.26 27.48 -18.22
C ARG A 6 62.18 26.74 -17.42
N LEU A 7 62.34 26.62 -16.11
CA LEU A 7 61.35 25.97 -15.24
C LEU A 7 60.08 26.83 -15.11
N LEU A 8 60.23 28.14 -14.93
CA LEU A 8 59.11 29.09 -14.85
C LEU A 8 58.31 29.16 -16.16
N LEU A 9 58.97 29.13 -17.32
CA LEU A 9 58.31 29.07 -18.64
C LEU A 9 57.53 27.76 -18.86
N LEU A 10 58.04 26.62 -18.38
CA LEU A 10 57.33 25.34 -18.46
C LEU A 10 56.09 25.32 -17.56
N ILE A 11 56.19 25.90 -16.36
CA ILE A 11 55.06 26.03 -15.43
C ILE A 11 53.99 26.97 -16.00
N SER A 12 54.35 28.08 -16.63
CA SER A 12 53.36 28.99 -17.24
C SER A 12 52.67 28.40 -18.46
N LEU A 13 53.37 27.60 -19.28
CA LEU A 13 52.77 26.88 -20.42
C LEU A 13 51.85 25.74 -19.97
N LEU A 14 52.15 25.06 -18.86
CA LEU A 14 51.26 24.06 -18.29
C LEU A 14 50.01 24.68 -17.67
N SER A 15 50.12 25.84 -17.01
CA SER A 15 48.95 26.52 -16.43
C SER A 15 48.02 27.12 -17.48
N THR A 16 48.51 27.61 -18.61
CA THR A 16 47.63 28.09 -19.70
C THR A 16 46.87 26.96 -20.40
N VAL A 17 47.47 25.78 -20.55
CA VAL A 17 46.77 24.59 -21.09
C VAL A 17 45.72 24.05 -20.11
N TYR A 18 45.97 24.11 -18.80
CA TYR A 18 44.95 23.76 -17.79
C TYR A 18 43.80 24.78 -17.72
N LEU A 19 44.05 26.06 -18.01
CA LEU A 19 43.02 27.10 -18.06
C LEU A 19 42.18 27.09 -19.35
N THR A 20 42.69 26.60 -20.47
CA THR A 20 41.87 26.35 -21.67
C THR A 20 41.09 25.04 -21.60
N ALA A 21 41.54 24.06 -20.79
CA ALA A 21 40.79 22.84 -20.51
C ALA A 21 39.61 23.02 -19.53
N THR A 22 39.56 24.12 -18.77
CA THR A 22 38.46 24.43 -17.83
C THR A 22 37.44 25.43 -18.37
N TYR A 23 37.62 25.95 -19.59
CA TYR A 23 36.58 26.62 -20.38
C TYR A 23 35.86 25.65 -21.34
N ALA A 24 35.64 24.41 -20.90
CA ALA A 24 34.51 23.65 -21.39
C ALA A 24 33.23 24.36 -20.92
N GLN A 25 32.71 25.25 -21.75
CA GLN A 25 31.36 25.78 -21.56
C GLN A 25 30.42 24.58 -21.46
N HIS A 26 29.84 24.36 -20.29
CA HIS A 26 28.60 23.61 -20.19
C HIS A 26 27.55 24.39 -20.97
N HIS A 27 27.48 24.12 -22.28
CA HIS A 27 26.27 24.26 -23.06
C HIS A 27 25.25 23.36 -22.39
N TYR A 28 24.56 23.91 -21.39
CA TYR A 28 23.25 23.45 -20.99
C TYR A 28 22.40 23.65 -22.24
N ALA A 29 22.29 22.61 -23.05
CA ALA A 29 21.38 22.60 -24.16
C ALA A 29 20.00 22.80 -23.55
N GLU A 30 19.42 23.99 -23.74
CA GLU A 30 17.99 24.16 -23.53
C GLU A 30 17.29 23.24 -24.52
N HIS A 31 17.00 22.02 -24.08
CA HIS A 31 16.06 21.14 -24.74
C HIS A 31 14.70 21.84 -24.65
N LYS A 32 14.44 22.74 -25.61
CA LYS A 32 13.14 23.35 -25.82
C LYS A 32 12.18 22.20 -26.09
N ILE A 33 11.33 21.89 -25.11
CA ILE A 33 10.36 20.81 -25.23
C ILE A 33 9.50 21.13 -26.44
N SER A 34 9.54 20.25 -27.43
CA SER A 34 8.76 20.38 -28.65
C SER A 34 7.51 19.51 -28.62
N ASN A 35 7.50 18.44 -27.82
CA ASN A 35 6.49 17.39 -27.84
C ASN A 35 5.86 17.16 -26.46
N ILE A 36 4.56 16.91 -26.41
CA ILE A 36 3.82 16.54 -25.21
C ILE A 36 2.91 15.33 -25.50
N ILE A 37 2.92 14.33 -24.60
CA ILE A 37 2.16 13.09 -24.76
C ILE A 37 1.01 13.09 -23.75
N TRP A 38 -0.21 13.11 -24.24
CA TRP A 38 -1.43 12.94 -23.45
C TRP A 38 -1.76 11.46 -23.29
N CYS A 39 -1.96 11.00 -22.06
CA CYS A 39 -2.47 9.65 -21.81
C CYS A 39 -4.00 9.65 -21.76
N THR A 40 -4.64 8.88 -22.64
CA THR A 40 -6.09 8.68 -22.68
C THR A 40 -6.45 7.34 -22.04
N LYS A 41 -7.63 7.25 -21.42
CA LYS A 41 -8.09 6.14 -20.57
C LYS A 41 -9.06 5.20 -21.29
N GLY A 42 -9.35 5.46 -22.56
CA GLY A 42 -10.26 4.66 -23.38
C GLY A 42 -10.35 5.11 -24.84
N MET A 43 -11.02 4.31 -25.66
CA MET A 43 -11.06 4.45 -27.13
C MET A 43 -11.76 5.74 -27.58
N GLU A 44 -12.87 6.13 -26.95
CA GLU A 44 -13.59 7.36 -27.28
C GLU A 44 -12.78 8.61 -26.89
N GLU A 45 -12.05 8.54 -25.78
CA GLU A 45 -11.14 9.61 -25.34
C GLU A 45 -9.92 9.72 -26.27
N GLN A 46 -9.39 8.60 -26.77
CA GLN A 46 -8.34 8.56 -27.78
C GLN A 46 -8.77 9.24 -29.09
N TYR A 47 -10.01 9.02 -29.56
CA TYR A 47 -10.55 9.73 -30.72
C TYR A 47 -10.72 11.23 -30.47
N LYS A 48 -11.20 11.65 -29.31
CA LYS A 48 -11.28 13.08 -28.94
C LYS A 48 -9.89 13.72 -28.89
N CYS A 49 -8.90 13.01 -28.35
CA CYS A 49 -7.51 13.47 -28.31
C CYS A 49 -6.92 13.61 -29.71
N GLN A 50 -7.11 12.63 -30.60
CA GLN A 50 -6.64 12.70 -31.99
C GLN A 50 -7.28 13.87 -32.76
N ASN A 51 -8.57 14.13 -32.56
CA ASN A 51 -9.21 15.31 -33.17
C ASN A 51 -8.66 16.63 -32.59
N LEU A 52 -8.26 16.65 -31.31
CA LEU A 52 -7.59 17.79 -30.69
C LEU A 52 -6.18 18.02 -31.29
N THR A 53 -5.39 16.98 -31.55
CA THR A 53 -4.06 17.16 -32.19
C THR A 53 -4.18 17.75 -33.58
N VAL A 54 -5.16 17.30 -34.37
CA VAL A 54 -5.46 17.85 -35.71
C VAL A 54 -5.89 19.32 -35.63
N ALA A 55 -6.70 19.69 -34.64
CA ALA A 55 -7.08 21.09 -34.42
C ALA A 55 -5.88 21.96 -34.04
N ILE A 56 -5.03 21.50 -33.12
CA ILE A 56 -3.83 22.22 -32.66
C ILE A 56 -2.81 22.42 -33.79
N GLU A 57 -2.56 21.41 -34.63
CA GLU A 57 -1.62 21.56 -35.75
C GLU A 57 -2.19 22.48 -36.85
N ARG A 58 -3.51 22.44 -37.10
CA ARG A 58 -4.19 23.38 -38.01
C ARG A 58 -4.06 24.82 -37.52
N ASP A 59 -4.30 25.05 -36.23
CA ASP A 59 -4.35 26.38 -35.61
C ASP A 59 -3.00 26.78 -34.99
N ARG A 60 -1.91 26.10 -35.35
CA ARG A 60 -0.55 26.24 -34.79
C ARG A 60 -0.05 27.68 -34.71
N ALA A 61 -0.41 28.52 -35.67
CA ALA A 61 -0.05 29.94 -35.69
C ALA A 61 -0.71 30.77 -34.56
N LEU A 62 -1.75 30.26 -33.88
CA LEU A 62 -2.43 30.92 -32.76
C LEU A 62 -1.80 30.59 -31.39
N PHE A 63 -0.79 29.73 -31.36
CA PHE A 63 -0.07 29.29 -30.16
C PHE A 63 1.29 29.98 -29.94
N ASP A 64 1.68 30.91 -30.82
CA ASP A 64 2.87 31.75 -30.71
C ASP A 64 4.13 30.98 -30.22
N ASP A 65 4.72 31.37 -29.10
CA ASP A 65 5.92 30.77 -28.50
C ASP A 65 5.63 29.60 -27.54
N VAL A 66 4.36 29.41 -27.14
CA VAL A 66 3.89 28.37 -26.21
C VAL A 66 3.46 27.06 -26.91
N PHE A 67 3.60 26.96 -28.23
CA PHE A 67 3.24 25.77 -29.00
C PHE A 67 4.02 24.52 -28.58
N LEU A 68 3.29 23.43 -28.30
CA LEU A 68 3.80 22.08 -28.12
C LEU A 68 3.07 21.12 -29.08
N ASN A 69 3.81 20.21 -29.69
CA ASN A 69 3.27 19.15 -30.53
C ASN A 69 2.63 18.07 -29.64
N LEU A 70 1.29 18.08 -29.58
CA LEU A 70 0.49 17.13 -28.81
C LEU A 70 0.37 15.80 -29.54
N THR A 71 0.62 14.70 -28.84
CA THR A 71 0.35 13.33 -29.29
C THR A 71 -0.42 12.55 -28.23
N CYS A 72 -1.11 11.47 -28.60
CA CYS A 72 -2.06 10.76 -27.75
C CYS A 72 -1.67 9.29 -27.59
N LEU A 73 -1.37 8.86 -26.36
CA LEU A 73 -1.10 7.47 -26.00
C LEU A 73 -2.33 6.88 -25.31
N MET A 74 -2.86 5.77 -25.83
CA MET A 74 -4.02 5.10 -25.24
C MET A 74 -3.60 4.10 -24.17
N ALA A 75 -4.24 4.20 -23.02
CA ALA A 75 -4.31 3.23 -21.94
C ALA A 75 -5.76 2.77 -21.74
N TYR A 76 -5.96 1.79 -20.85
CA TYR A 76 -7.27 1.18 -20.56
C TYR A 76 -7.87 1.62 -19.21
N SER A 77 -7.15 2.47 -18.43
CA SER A 77 -7.60 2.97 -17.13
C SER A 77 -6.79 4.18 -16.63
N SER A 78 -7.30 4.91 -15.62
CA SER A 78 -6.54 5.92 -14.87
C SER A 78 -5.24 5.34 -14.30
N ASP A 79 -5.29 4.16 -13.69
CA ASP A 79 -4.14 3.51 -13.03
C ASP A 79 -3.02 3.18 -14.03
N GLU A 80 -3.36 2.71 -15.23
CA GLU A 80 -2.36 2.51 -16.28
C GLU A 80 -1.77 3.83 -16.75
N CYS A 81 -2.57 4.89 -16.94
CA CYS A 81 -2.02 6.21 -17.23
C CYS A 81 -1.09 6.73 -16.13
N ILE A 82 -1.43 6.54 -14.85
CA ILE A 82 -0.57 6.88 -13.71
C ILE A 82 0.78 6.16 -13.83
N HIS A 83 0.79 4.85 -14.11
CA HIS A 83 2.03 4.09 -14.32
C HIS A 83 2.79 4.46 -15.60
N LEU A 84 2.11 4.92 -16.66
CA LEU A 84 2.75 5.42 -17.87
C LEU A 84 3.40 6.80 -17.66
N LEU A 85 2.82 7.65 -16.81
CA LEU A 85 3.42 8.93 -16.41
C LEU A 85 4.63 8.75 -15.48
N ASP A 86 4.51 7.86 -14.49
CA ASP A 86 5.58 7.46 -13.54
C ASP A 86 6.81 6.89 -14.27
N ARG A 87 6.57 6.14 -15.35
CA ARG A 87 7.62 5.58 -16.24
C ARG A 87 7.99 6.50 -17.41
N GLU A 88 7.54 7.76 -17.40
CA GLU A 88 7.77 8.79 -18.42
C GLU A 88 7.41 8.40 -19.87
N LYS A 89 6.52 7.41 -20.06
CA LYS A 89 6.00 7.01 -21.38
C LYS A 89 4.89 7.94 -21.89
N ALA A 90 4.21 8.63 -20.98
CA ALA A 90 3.33 9.75 -21.26
C ALA A 90 3.65 10.91 -20.31
N HIS A 91 3.21 12.13 -20.65
CA HIS A 91 3.61 13.34 -19.93
C HIS A 91 2.49 13.92 -19.07
N ILE A 92 1.24 13.94 -19.58
CA ILE A 92 0.08 14.47 -18.84
C ILE A 92 -1.18 13.62 -19.04
N THR A 93 -2.08 13.68 -18.06
CA THR A 93 -3.45 13.18 -18.14
C THR A 93 -4.33 13.92 -17.12
N THR A 94 -5.65 13.74 -17.18
CA THR A 94 -6.62 14.26 -16.21
C THR A 94 -7.11 13.17 -15.27
N LEU A 95 -7.17 13.48 -13.97
CA LEU A 95 -7.57 12.56 -12.90
C LEU A 95 -8.65 13.18 -12.00
N ASP A 96 -9.59 12.35 -11.53
CA ASP A 96 -10.48 12.69 -10.40
C ASP A 96 -9.64 12.90 -9.13
N ALA A 97 -10.09 13.74 -8.22
CA ALA A 97 -9.37 14.02 -6.98
C ALA A 97 -8.98 12.75 -6.17
N GLY A 98 -9.76 11.67 -6.22
CA GLY A 98 -9.38 10.37 -5.62
C GLY A 98 -8.20 9.69 -6.32
N ASP A 99 -8.12 9.82 -7.64
CA ASP A 99 -7.00 9.33 -8.44
C ASP A 99 -5.76 10.23 -8.26
N VAL A 100 -5.91 11.55 -8.10
CA VAL A 100 -4.79 12.47 -7.79
C VAL A 100 -4.11 12.11 -6.46
N PHE A 101 -4.87 11.71 -5.43
CA PHE A 101 -4.29 11.17 -4.19
C PHE A 101 -3.42 9.93 -4.47
N THR A 102 -3.94 9.00 -5.27
CA THR A 102 -3.24 7.76 -5.62
C THR A 102 -1.95 8.08 -6.36
N ALA A 103 -2.06 8.87 -7.42
CA ALA A 103 -0.99 9.29 -8.30
C ALA A 103 0.15 9.99 -7.53
N GLY A 104 -0.17 10.92 -6.64
CA GLY A 104 0.82 11.63 -5.84
C GLY A 104 1.43 10.83 -4.70
N ARG A 105 0.68 9.89 -4.09
CA ARG A 105 1.19 9.09 -2.98
C ARG A 105 2.03 7.89 -3.43
N TYR A 106 1.66 7.22 -4.52
CA TYR A 106 2.25 5.93 -4.91
C TYR A 106 3.12 6.01 -6.17
N ASN A 107 3.02 7.09 -6.96
CA ASN A 107 3.68 7.23 -8.27
C ASN A 107 4.31 8.62 -8.47
N SER A 108 4.51 9.39 -7.39
CA SER A 108 5.17 10.71 -7.40
C SER A 108 4.64 11.69 -8.46
N LEU A 109 3.34 11.64 -8.78
CA LEU A 109 2.72 12.57 -9.72
C LEU A 109 2.19 13.82 -9.01
N ILE A 110 2.20 14.95 -9.70
CA ILE A 110 1.83 16.26 -9.17
C ILE A 110 0.77 16.95 -10.04
N PRO A 111 -0.33 17.48 -9.45
CA PRO A 111 -1.30 18.28 -10.17
C PRO A 111 -0.71 19.65 -10.54
N ILE A 112 -0.77 20.00 -11.84
CA ILE A 112 -0.25 21.26 -12.38
C ILE A 112 -1.36 22.22 -12.82
N MET A 113 -2.56 21.73 -13.16
CA MET A 113 -3.72 22.55 -13.49
C MET A 113 -5.00 21.92 -12.96
N GLN A 114 -6.03 22.73 -12.79
CA GLN A 114 -7.34 22.34 -12.31
C GLN A 114 -8.45 22.87 -13.24
N GLU A 115 -9.52 22.11 -13.42
CA GLU A 115 -10.70 22.54 -14.16
C GLU A 115 -11.50 23.62 -13.41
N LYS A 116 -11.90 24.70 -14.07
CA LYS A 116 -12.80 25.72 -13.51
C LYS A 116 -14.21 25.50 -14.06
N LEU A 117 -15.15 25.23 -13.15
CA LEU A 117 -16.54 24.87 -13.45
C LEU A 117 -17.42 26.11 -13.65
N GLU A 118 -18.67 25.88 -14.07
CA GLU A 118 -19.66 26.94 -14.26
C GLU A 118 -19.90 27.76 -12.97
N GLY A 119 -20.06 29.07 -13.10
CA GLY A 119 -20.09 30.00 -11.97
C GLY A 119 -18.70 30.33 -11.37
N GLY A 120 -17.62 29.77 -11.93
CA GLY A 120 -16.24 30.10 -11.58
C GLY A 120 -15.65 29.32 -10.41
N PHE A 121 -16.32 28.27 -9.96
CA PHE A 121 -15.90 27.42 -8.85
C PHE A 121 -14.79 26.43 -9.26
N LEU A 122 -13.87 26.15 -8.34
CA LEU A 122 -12.85 25.11 -8.46
C LEU A 122 -13.24 23.81 -7.73
N ASP A 123 -14.41 23.79 -7.11
CA ASP A 123 -14.95 22.63 -6.40
C ASP A 123 -16.33 22.27 -6.92
N TYR A 124 -16.69 21.01 -6.73
CA TYR A 124 -18.03 20.49 -6.93
C TYR A 124 -18.53 19.75 -5.68
N HIS A 125 -19.85 19.53 -5.61
CA HIS A 125 -20.47 18.82 -4.50
C HIS A 125 -20.74 17.35 -4.83
N SER A 126 -20.41 16.46 -3.89
CA SER A 126 -20.92 15.09 -3.82
C SER A 126 -22.34 15.10 -3.31
N VAL A 127 -23.24 14.39 -4.00
CA VAL A 127 -24.68 14.32 -3.67
C VAL A 127 -25.21 12.89 -3.77
N ALA A 128 -26.18 12.55 -2.92
CA ALA A 128 -26.99 11.35 -3.07
C ALA A 128 -28.28 11.69 -3.82
N VAL A 129 -28.48 11.11 -5.00
CA VAL A 129 -29.66 11.34 -5.86
C VAL A 129 -30.62 10.17 -5.74
N ILE A 130 -31.90 10.48 -5.55
CA ILE A 130 -33.01 9.53 -5.49
C ILE A 130 -34.11 9.92 -6.48
N LYS A 131 -34.94 8.95 -6.88
CA LYS A 131 -36.18 9.23 -7.61
C LYS A 131 -37.18 9.92 -6.68
N LYS A 132 -37.91 10.93 -7.16
CA LYS A 132 -38.95 11.60 -6.37
C LYS A 132 -40.02 10.59 -5.94
N ASN A 133 -40.47 10.70 -4.69
CA ASN A 133 -41.38 9.75 -4.02
C ASN A 133 -40.83 8.31 -3.83
N SER A 134 -39.58 8.03 -4.16
CA SER A 134 -38.90 6.79 -3.74
C SER A 134 -38.34 6.91 -2.32
N LEU A 135 -37.98 5.78 -1.72
CA LEU A 135 -37.43 5.68 -0.36
C LEU A 135 -38.20 6.50 0.71
N PRO A 136 -39.54 6.43 0.78
CA PRO A 136 -40.31 7.22 1.73
C PRO A 136 -39.94 6.91 3.19
N ASP A 137 -39.50 5.69 3.45
CA ASP A 137 -39.05 5.16 4.73
C ASP A 137 -37.65 5.63 5.17
N VAL A 138 -36.88 6.28 4.28
CA VAL A 138 -35.57 6.86 4.60
C VAL A 138 -35.76 8.30 5.08
N THR A 139 -35.79 8.46 6.39
CA THR A 139 -35.86 9.72 7.15
C THR A 139 -34.56 10.04 7.91
N ASP A 140 -33.63 9.09 8.00
CA ASP A 140 -32.31 9.20 8.61
C ASP A 140 -31.31 8.35 7.81
N LEU A 141 -30.02 8.72 7.82
CA LEU A 141 -28.98 8.02 7.05
C LEU A 141 -28.85 6.53 7.40
N ARG A 142 -29.17 6.11 8.62
CA ARG A 142 -29.12 4.69 9.05
C ARG A 142 -30.12 3.82 8.29
N GLN A 143 -31.19 4.40 7.76
CA GLN A 143 -32.21 3.70 6.97
C GLN A 143 -31.75 3.44 5.52
N LEU A 144 -30.54 3.89 5.13
CA LEU A 144 -29.87 3.44 3.90
C LEU A 144 -29.28 2.02 4.02
N ARG A 145 -29.21 1.45 5.24
CA ARG A 145 -28.82 0.04 5.42
C ARG A 145 -29.80 -0.87 4.65
N GLN A 146 -29.25 -1.88 3.96
CA GLN A 146 -29.98 -2.80 3.06
C GLN A 146 -30.71 -2.16 1.86
N LYS A 147 -30.44 -0.90 1.52
CA LYS A 147 -30.86 -0.31 0.24
C LYS A 147 -29.91 -0.71 -0.90
N LYS A 148 -30.39 -0.53 -2.13
CA LYS A 148 -29.63 -0.74 -3.38
C LYS A 148 -28.94 0.54 -3.79
N ALA A 149 -27.61 0.54 -3.84
CA ALA A 149 -26.83 1.72 -4.19
C ALA A 149 -26.13 1.58 -5.56
N CYS A 150 -25.98 2.71 -6.22
CA CYS A 150 -25.25 2.87 -7.48
C CYS A 150 -24.05 3.79 -7.26
N PHE A 151 -22.86 3.26 -7.50
CA PHE A 151 -21.58 3.96 -7.35
C PHE A 151 -20.84 3.96 -8.71
N PRO A 152 -20.19 5.08 -9.09
CA PRO A 152 -19.58 5.21 -10.42
C PRO A 152 -18.33 4.33 -10.57
N TRP A 153 -17.49 4.27 -9.52
CA TRP A 153 -16.46 3.24 -9.30
C TRP A 153 -15.94 3.32 -7.85
N VAL A 154 -15.41 2.21 -7.34
CA VAL A 154 -14.70 2.16 -6.06
C VAL A 154 -13.43 3.00 -6.15
N GLY A 155 -13.25 3.94 -5.23
CA GLY A 155 -12.12 4.88 -5.21
C GLY A 155 -12.43 6.30 -5.68
N SER A 156 -13.53 6.52 -6.42
CA SER A 156 -14.02 7.87 -6.75
C SER A 156 -14.22 8.72 -5.49
N LEU A 157 -13.73 9.97 -5.46
CA LEU A 157 -13.82 10.76 -4.22
C LEU A 157 -15.27 11.14 -3.90
N ALA A 158 -16.05 11.53 -4.92
CA ALA A 158 -17.44 11.96 -4.76
C ALA A 158 -18.45 10.83 -4.77
N GLY A 159 -18.21 9.80 -5.56
CA GLY A 159 -19.09 8.65 -5.68
C GLY A 159 -18.90 7.62 -4.57
N TRP A 160 -17.67 7.36 -4.13
CA TRP A 160 -17.37 6.29 -3.18
C TRP A 160 -16.86 6.80 -1.83
N ILE A 161 -15.75 7.55 -1.82
CA ILE A 161 -15.03 7.84 -0.56
C ILE A 161 -15.87 8.73 0.37
N VAL A 162 -16.41 9.85 -0.11
CA VAL A 162 -17.24 10.74 0.71
C VAL A 162 -18.52 10.06 1.24
N PRO A 163 -19.30 9.33 0.42
CA PRO A 163 -20.46 8.57 0.91
C PRO A 163 -20.13 7.50 1.95
N ILE A 164 -19.14 6.63 1.70
CA ILE A 164 -18.78 5.57 2.64
C ILE A 164 -18.24 6.15 3.97
N TYR A 165 -17.37 7.17 3.91
CA TYR A 165 -16.94 7.91 5.10
C TYR A 165 -18.13 8.46 5.90
N THR A 166 -19.07 9.13 5.21
CA THR A 166 -20.24 9.75 5.85
C THR A 166 -21.13 8.70 6.52
N LEU A 167 -21.29 7.53 5.91
CA LEU A 167 -22.06 6.42 6.46
C LEU A 167 -21.37 5.73 7.64
N GLN A 168 -20.04 5.61 7.64
CA GLN A 168 -19.28 5.12 8.80
C GLN A 168 -19.46 6.04 10.01
N HIS A 169 -19.41 7.36 9.80
CA HIS A 169 -19.45 8.35 10.88
C HIS A 169 -20.86 8.70 11.37
N SER A 170 -21.85 8.72 10.48
CA SER A 170 -23.21 9.18 10.79
C SER A 170 -24.34 8.23 10.36
N GLY A 171 -24.11 7.39 9.34
CA GLY A 171 -25.08 6.40 8.86
C GLY A 171 -25.08 5.05 9.60
N GLY A 172 -24.26 4.85 10.63
CA GLY A 172 -24.22 3.57 11.36
C GLY A 172 -23.71 2.39 10.53
N MET A 173 -22.76 2.65 9.61
CA MET A 173 -22.02 1.62 8.90
C MET A 173 -20.88 1.07 9.76
N GLU A 174 -21.06 -0.14 10.28
CA GLU A 174 -20.06 -0.83 11.10
C GLU A 174 -18.85 -1.25 10.26
N VAL A 175 -17.64 -0.84 10.69
CA VAL A 175 -16.38 -1.20 10.01
C VAL A 175 -16.06 -2.67 10.26
N VAL A 176 -16.30 -3.51 9.25
CA VAL A 176 -15.99 -4.95 9.28
C VAL A 176 -14.51 -5.20 9.05
N ASP A 177 -13.91 -4.42 8.14
CA ASP A 177 -12.49 -4.46 7.85
C ASP A 177 -11.98 -3.04 7.53
N CYS A 178 -11.08 -2.54 8.36
CA CYS A 178 -10.51 -1.20 8.27
C CYS A 178 -9.61 -1.02 7.03
N ASN A 179 -9.07 -2.12 6.50
CA ASN A 179 -8.21 -2.12 5.32
C ASN A 179 -9.00 -2.44 4.03
N ASN A 180 -10.25 -2.87 4.16
CA ASN A 180 -11.11 -3.26 3.04
C ASN A 180 -12.53 -2.68 3.17
N GLN A 181 -12.67 -1.50 2.57
CA GLN A 181 -13.91 -0.74 2.55
C GLN A 181 -15.01 -1.43 1.75
N VAL A 182 -14.66 -2.26 0.77
CA VAL A 182 -15.61 -3.01 -0.06
C VAL A 182 -16.37 -4.03 0.80
N LYS A 183 -15.67 -4.79 1.66
CA LYS A 183 -16.32 -5.68 2.65
C LYS A 183 -17.27 -4.93 3.57
N THR A 184 -16.81 -3.79 4.11
CA THR A 184 -17.60 -2.93 4.99
C THR A 184 -18.88 -2.42 4.29
N ALA A 185 -18.78 -1.96 3.04
CA ALA A 185 -19.92 -1.52 2.24
C ALA A 185 -20.86 -2.69 1.85
N ALA A 186 -20.32 -3.87 1.51
CA ALA A 186 -21.08 -5.07 1.15
C ALA A 186 -21.85 -5.71 2.33
N ASN A 187 -21.48 -5.37 3.56
CA ASN A 187 -22.24 -5.71 4.76
C ASN A 187 -23.39 -4.72 5.02
N TYR A 188 -23.21 -3.45 4.67
CA TYR A 188 -24.19 -2.39 4.92
C TYR A 188 -25.30 -2.33 3.87
N PHE A 189 -24.93 -2.32 2.59
CA PHE A 189 -25.88 -2.28 1.46
C PHE A 189 -26.37 -3.68 1.08
N ASN A 190 -27.48 -3.73 0.36
CA ASN A 190 -27.94 -4.94 -0.32
C ASN A 190 -27.28 -5.03 -1.72
N SER A 191 -27.73 -5.94 -2.59
CA SER A 191 -27.32 -6.01 -4.00
C SER A 191 -27.23 -4.62 -4.61
N SER A 192 -26.04 -4.24 -5.06
CA SER A 192 -25.68 -2.88 -5.51
C SER A 192 -24.82 -2.96 -6.77
N CYS A 193 -24.48 -1.81 -7.37
CA CYS A 193 -23.41 -1.73 -8.36
C CYS A 193 -22.34 -0.73 -7.91
N ALA A 194 -21.14 -1.24 -7.62
CA ALA A 194 -19.92 -0.51 -7.38
C ALA A 194 -18.83 -1.10 -8.28
N VAL A 195 -18.65 -0.48 -9.44
CA VAL A 195 -17.66 -0.90 -10.43
C VAL A 195 -16.26 -0.91 -9.80
N HIS A 196 -15.43 -1.88 -10.20
CA HIS A 196 -14.12 -2.20 -9.63
C HIS A 196 -14.10 -2.80 -8.22
N SER A 197 -15.24 -3.12 -7.59
CA SER A 197 -15.25 -3.72 -6.24
C SER A 197 -14.55 -5.10 -6.11
N LEU A 198 -14.32 -5.80 -7.23
CA LEU A 198 -13.66 -7.11 -7.25
C LEU A 198 -12.22 -7.11 -7.81
N ILE A 199 -11.67 -5.98 -8.25
CA ILE A 199 -10.27 -5.95 -8.75
C ILE A 199 -9.28 -6.11 -7.60
N ASP A 200 -8.12 -6.73 -7.86
CA ASP A 200 -7.08 -7.05 -6.87
C ASP A 200 -6.72 -5.86 -5.96
N ARG A 201 -6.70 -4.63 -6.49
CA ARG A 201 -6.44 -3.39 -5.74
C ARG A 201 -7.40 -3.16 -4.57
N TYR A 202 -8.67 -3.53 -4.73
CA TYR A 202 -9.73 -3.39 -3.71
C TYR A 202 -10.17 -4.74 -3.13
N ASN A 203 -9.65 -5.85 -3.68
CA ASN A 203 -9.89 -7.23 -3.27
C ASN A 203 -8.56 -8.02 -3.09
N PRO A 204 -7.55 -7.53 -2.33
CA PRO A 204 -6.20 -8.11 -2.35
C PRO A 204 -6.06 -9.47 -1.66
N ILE A 205 -7.14 -9.98 -1.02
CA ILE A 205 -7.24 -11.34 -0.48
C ILE A 205 -8.08 -12.25 -1.41
N GLY A 206 -8.85 -11.67 -2.35
CA GLY A 206 -9.75 -12.41 -3.23
C GLY A 206 -11.10 -12.80 -2.61
N ASP A 207 -11.43 -12.32 -1.40
CA ASP A 207 -12.58 -12.73 -0.59
C ASP A 207 -13.70 -11.68 -0.46
N ASN A 208 -13.69 -10.61 -1.29
CA ASN A 208 -14.83 -9.71 -1.41
C ASN A 208 -16.08 -10.42 -1.95
N SER A 209 -17.24 -10.11 -1.38
CA SER A 209 -18.54 -10.57 -1.90
C SER A 209 -18.93 -9.84 -3.19
N ASP A 210 -19.49 -10.59 -4.13
CA ASP A 210 -20.09 -10.13 -5.38
C ASP A 210 -21.38 -9.29 -5.21
N LYS A 211 -21.91 -9.13 -4.00
CA LYS A 211 -23.08 -8.28 -3.69
C LYS A 211 -23.01 -6.89 -4.30
N LEU A 212 -21.82 -6.28 -4.32
CA LEU A 212 -21.59 -4.94 -4.87
C LEU A 212 -21.39 -4.94 -6.39
N CYS A 213 -21.37 -6.10 -7.05
CA CYS A 213 -21.43 -6.23 -8.51
C CYS A 213 -22.79 -6.76 -9.00
N ALA A 214 -23.71 -7.12 -8.08
CA ALA A 214 -24.92 -7.86 -8.40
C ALA A 214 -25.94 -7.08 -9.24
N LEU A 215 -25.96 -5.74 -9.17
CA LEU A 215 -26.79 -4.91 -10.05
C LEU A 215 -26.08 -4.45 -11.33
N CYS A 216 -24.77 -4.63 -11.46
CA CYS A 216 -24.04 -4.13 -12.61
C CYS A 216 -24.48 -4.86 -13.89
N SER A 217 -24.81 -4.08 -14.93
CA SER A 217 -25.51 -4.57 -16.12
C SER A 217 -24.60 -5.23 -17.16
N GLY A 218 -23.28 -5.13 -16.99
CA GLY A 218 -22.29 -5.72 -17.88
C GLY A 218 -22.41 -7.25 -18.01
N LYS A 219 -22.01 -7.75 -19.18
CA LYS A 219 -21.87 -9.18 -19.47
C LYS A 219 -20.47 -9.64 -19.07
N ILE A 220 -20.36 -10.81 -18.45
CA ILE A 220 -19.06 -11.46 -18.17
C ILE A 220 -18.31 -11.68 -19.50
N PRO A 221 -17.00 -11.35 -19.60
CA PRO A 221 -16.07 -10.96 -18.52
C PRO A 221 -16.05 -9.48 -18.13
N GLY A 222 -16.81 -8.60 -18.79
CA GLY A 222 -16.81 -7.15 -18.55
C GLY A 222 -17.70 -6.63 -17.40
N ARG A 223 -18.46 -7.50 -16.72
CA ARG A 223 -19.30 -7.09 -15.58
C ARG A 223 -18.47 -6.48 -14.46
N CYS A 224 -18.95 -5.37 -13.89
CA CYS A 224 -18.33 -4.68 -12.75
C CYS A 224 -16.89 -4.17 -13.03
N SER A 225 -16.54 -3.97 -14.31
CA SER A 225 -15.27 -3.41 -14.77
C SER A 225 -15.47 -2.04 -15.45
N SER A 226 -14.42 -1.40 -15.94
CA SER A 226 -14.52 -0.16 -16.73
C SER A 226 -15.27 -0.31 -18.06
N THR A 227 -15.61 -1.54 -18.47
CA THR A 227 -16.48 -1.83 -19.63
C THR A 227 -17.95 -2.08 -19.24
N ASP A 228 -18.29 -2.02 -17.96
CA ASP A 228 -19.67 -2.13 -17.50
C ASP A 228 -20.47 -0.86 -17.87
N PRO A 229 -21.71 -0.95 -18.40
CA PRO A 229 -22.51 0.23 -18.74
C PRO A 229 -22.84 1.15 -17.55
N TYR A 230 -22.66 0.67 -16.31
CA TYR A 230 -22.84 1.46 -15.10
C TYR A 230 -21.53 2.08 -14.55
N PHE A 231 -20.41 1.94 -15.26
CA PHE A 231 -19.16 2.65 -14.92
C PHE A 231 -19.28 4.17 -15.17
N GLY A 232 -18.64 4.97 -14.32
CA GLY A 232 -18.65 6.43 -14.42
C GLY A 232 -19.88 7.07 -13.79
N TYR A 233 -19.89 8.40 -13.67
CA TYR A 233 -21.00 9.14 -13.07
C TYR A 233 -22.28 9.06 -13.93
N ASP A 234 -22.15 9.02 -15.25
CA ASP A 234 -23.24 8.75 -16.19
C ASP A 234 -23.79 7.32 -16.03
N GLY A 235 -22.91 6.33 -15.90
CA GLY A 235 -23.29 4.94 -15.64
C GLY A 235 -24.00 4.74 -14.30
N ALA A 236 -23.53 5.39 -13.23
CA ALA A 236 -24.20 5.36 -11.93
C ALA A 236 -25.59 6.04 -11.97
N PHE A 237 -25.78 7.06 -12.81
CA PHE A 237 -27.10 7.63 -13.06
C PHE A 237 -28.01 6.66 -13.85
N ARG A 238 -27.51 5.96 -14.88
CA ARG A 238 -28.26 4.88 -15.56
C ARG A 238 -28.70 3.78 -14.57
N CYS A 239 -27.78 3.36 -13.69
CA CYS A 239 -28.05 2.41 -12.62
C CYS A 239 -29.20 2.85 -11.70
N LEU A 240 -29.30 4.15 -11.34
CA LEU A 240 -30.43 4.69 -10.57
C LEU A 240 -31.76 4.53 -11.31
N LEU A 241 -31.77 4.76 -12.62
CA LEU A 241 -32.99 4.65 -13.43
C LEU A 241 -33.49 3.21 -13.52
N GLU A 242 -32.57 2.26 -13.70
CA GLU A 242 -32.89 0.87 -14.04
C GLU A 242 -32.99 -0.08 -12.84
N ALA A 243 -32.14 0.06 -11.82
CA ALA A 243 -31.94 -1.00 -10.82
C ALA A 243 -31.82 -0.54 -9.36
N GLY A 244 -31.18 0.60 -9.11
CA GLY A 244 -30.86 1.11 -7.76
C GLY A 244 -31.96 1.99 -7.13
N ASP A 245 -31.86 2.15 -5.81
CA ASP A 245 -32.72 3.05 -5.03
C ASP A 245 -32.09 4.45 -4.88
N VAL A 246 -30.75 4.51 -4.81
CA VAL A 246 -29.94 5.73 -4.63
C VAL A 246 -28.66 5.67 -5.47
N ALA A 247 -28.24 6.80 -6.05
CA ALA A 247 -26.93 6.94 -6.68
C ALA A 247 -26.11 8.06 -6.06
N PHE A 248 -24.80 7.85 -5.92
CA PHE A 248 -23.87 8.85 -5.41
C PHE A 248 -23.11 9.50 -6.56
N LEU A 249 -23.41 10.78 -6.82
CA LEU A 249 -23.06 11.49 -8.05
C LEU A 249 -22.38 12.84 -7.77
N ARG A 250 -21.86 13.49 -8.82
CA ARG A 250 -21.54 14.92 -8.80
C ARG A 250 -22.85 15.71 -8.93
N HIS A 251 -22.95 16.86 -8.29
CA HIS A 251 -24.17 17.70 -8.35
C HIS A 251 -24.61 18.10 -9.78
N SER A 252 -23.68 18.18 -10.72
CA SER A 252 -23.95 18.54 -12.12
C SER A 252 -24.45 17.36 -12.98
N THR A 253 -24.18 16.10 -12.57
CA THR A 253 -24.40 14.90 -13.39
C THR A 253 -25.85 14.76 -13.87
N VAL A 254 -26.85 15.03 -13.02
CA VAL A 254 -28.26 14.93 -13.44
C VAL A 254 -28.56 15.96 -14.54
N SER A 255 -28.11 17.20 -14.37
CA SER A 255 -28.30 18.28 -15.35
C SER A 255 -27.57 18.05 -16.66
N GLU A 256 -26.39 17.39 -16.63
CA GLU A 256 -25.66 16.95 -17.82
C GLU A 256 -26.41 15.83 -18.56
N MET A 257 -26.82 14.78 -17.82
CA MET A 257 -27.49 13.61 -18.39
C MET A 257 -28.83 13.96 -19.04
N LEU A 258 -29.62 14.84 -18.43
CA LEU A 258 -30.89 15.32 -19.00
C LEU A 258 -30.74 16.13 -20.29
N GLN A 259 -29.53 16.55 -20.68
CA GLN A 259 -29.25 17.19 -21.96
C GLN A 259 -28.79 16.20 -23.05
N THR A 260 -28.62 14.92 -22.72
CA THR A 260 -28.30 13.87 -23.70
C THR A 260 -29.58 13.38 -24.40
N PHE A 261 -29.47 12.97 -25.67
CA PHE A 261 -30.60 12.48 -26.45
C PHE A 261 -31.30 11.25 -25.82
N GLU A 262 -30.59 10.47 -25.02
CA GLU A 262 -31.09 9.29 -24.31
C GLU A 262 -32.10 9.69 -23.21
N PHE A 263 -31.82 10.77 -22.47
CA PHE A 263 -32.59 11.16 -21.28
C PHE A 263 -33.35 12.50 -21.40
N GLN A 264 -33.28 13.17 -22.55
CA GLN A 264 -33.94 14.47 -22.82
C GLN A 264 -35.46 14.52 -22.54
N LYS A 265 -36.12 13.36 -22.46
CA LYS A 265 -37.55 13.24 -22.15
C LYS A 265 -37.87 13.24 -20.65
N LEU A 266 -36.88 13.14 -19.77
CA LEU A 266 -37.06 13.15 -18.32
C LEU A 266 -37.01 14.59 -17.78
N SER A 267 -37.87 14.92 -16.81
CA SER A 267 -37.83 16.23 -16.14
C SER A 267 -36.86 16.20 -14.96
N PRO A 268 -36.10 17.29 -14.71
CA PRO A 268 -35.38 17.51 -13.44
C PRO A 268 -36.21 17.21 -12.20
N ASP A 269 -37.52 17.53 -12.22
CA ASP A 269 -38.46 17.33 -11.11
C ASP A 269 -38.72 15.87 -10.76
N THR A 270 -38.26 14.91 -11.59
CA THR A 270 -38.36 13.47 -11.29
C THR A 270 -37.29 12.99 -10.31
N PHE A 271 -36.29 13.83 -9.99
CA PHE A 271 -35.20 13.54 -9.07
C PHE A 271 -35.22 14.49 -7.87
N GLN A 272 -34.67 14.01 -6.74
CA GLN A 272 -34.43 14.81 -5.54
C GLN A 272 -33.09 14.42 -4.94
N LEU A 273 -32.50 15.33 -4.18
CA LEU A 273 -31.31 15.04 -3.38
C LEU A 273 -31.73 14.53 -2.01
N LEU A 274 -31.04 13.51 -1.51
CA LEU A 274 -31.14 13.03 -0.14
C LEU A 274 -30.03 13.66 0.70
N CYS A 275 -30.41 14.41 1.73
CA CYS A 275 -29.49 15.18 2.56
C CYS A 275 -28.97 14.37 3.75
N ARG A 276 -27.92 14.88 4.40
CA ARG A 276 -27.25 14.19 5.53
C ARG A 276 -28.11 14.10 6.80
N ASP A 277 -29.17 14.88 6.89
CA ASP A 277 -30.19 14.86 7.94
C ASP A 277 -31.45 14.06 7.53
N GLY A 278 -31.41 13.38 6.37
CA GLY A 278 -32.56 12.65 5.81
C GLY A 278 -33.62 13.53 5.14
N SER A 279 -33.45 14.86 5.13
CA SER A 279 -34.32 15.76 4.37
C SER A 279 -34.14 15.57 2.85
N ARG A 280 -35.08 16.10 2.06
CA ARG A 280 -35.11 15.95 0.60
C ARG A 280 -35.34 17.30 -0.06
N VAL A 281 -34.46 17.70 -0.98
CA VAL A 281 -34.55 18.98 -1.70
C VAL A 281 -34.53 18.78 -3.23
N PRO A 282 -34.97 19.77 -4.03
CA PRO A 282 -34.76 19.78 -5.47
C PRO A 282 -33.28 19.73 -5.86
N ILE A 283 -32.96 19.21 -7.04
CA ILE A 283 -31.57 19.08 -7.51
C ILE A 283 -30.83 20.42 -7.69
N SER A 284 -31.55 21.54 -7.79
CA SER A 284 -30.99 22.90 -7.79
C SER A 284 -30.30 23.26 -6.47
N ASP A 285 -30.74 22.68 -5.36
CA ASP A 285 -30.42 23.15 -4.01
C ASP A 285 -29.23 22.38 -3.40
N TYR A 286 -28.38 21.81 -4.26
CA TYR A 286 -27.21 21.00 -3.92
C TYR A 286 -26.25 21.66 -2.92
N ARG A 287 -26.21 22.99 -2.86
CA ARG A 287 -25.37 23.74 -1.89
C ARG A 287 -25.87 23.60 -0.46
N GLN A 288 -27.18 23.44 -0.28
CA GLN A 288 -27.80 23.19 1.03
C GLN A 288 -27.78 21.69 1.36
N CYS A 289 -27.78 20.83 0.33
CA CYS A 289 -27.86 19.38 0.43
C CYS A 289 -26.64 18.69 -0.20
N SER A 290 -25.47 18.94 0.39
CA SER A 290 -24.18 18.39 -0.05
C SER A 290 -23.66 17.36 0.95
N TRP A 291 -23.12 16.24 0.46
CA TRP A 291 -22.45 15.26 1.31
C TRP A 291 -21.01 15.68 1.63
N GLY A 292 -20.31 16.25 0.64
CA GLY A 292 -18.99 16.86 0.78
C GLY A 292 -18.64 17.74 -0.43
N GLN A 293 -17.79 18.75 -0.22
CA GLN A 293 -17.19 19.60 -1.26
C GLN A 293 -15.84 19.00 -1.67
N ILE A 294 -15.57 18.97 -2.99
CA ILE A 294 -14.47 18.22 -3.59
C ILE A 294 -13.83 19.05 -4.71
N PRO A 295 -12.49 19.17 -4.76
CA PRO A 295 -11.77 19.78 -5.87
C PRO A 295 -12.14 19.16 -7.22
N SER A 296 -12.37 20.01 -8.22
CA SER A 296 -12.53 19.58 -9.62
C SER A 296 -11.27 18.87 -10.16
N ASP A 297 -11.48 18.08 -11.20
CA ASP A 297 -10.47 17.20 -11.79
C ASP A 297 -9.22 17.99 -12.25
N ALA A 298 -8.05 17.35 -12.13
CA ALA A 298 -6.76 18.02 -12.32
C ALA A 298 -5.90 17.38 -13.42
N ILE A 299 -5.16 18.20 -14.15
CA ILE A 299 -4.08 17.75 -15.03
C ILE A 299 -2.86 17.44 -14.15
N VAL A 300 -2.36 16.21 -14.23
CA VAL A 300 -1.17 15.74 -13.49
C VAL A 300 0.02 15.49 -14.41
N THR A 301 1.24 15.55 -13.86
CA THR A 301 2.49 15.16 -14.53
C THR A 301 3.48 14.54 -13.52
N SER A 302 4.60 13.98 -13.98
CA SER A 302 5.66 13.43 -13.11
C SER A 302 6.37 14.53 -12.31
N SER A 303 6.63 14.30 -11.01
CA SER A 303 7.41 15.23 -10.18
C SER A 303 8.89 15.32 -10.58
N ALA A 304 9.38 14.43 -11.45
CA ALA A 304 10.72 14.54 -12.02
C ALA A 304 10.85 15.71 -13.02
N ARG A 305 9.73 16.23 -13.54
CA ARG A 305 9.71 17.35 -14.50
C ARG A 305 10.10 18.68 -13.86
N SER A 306 11.02 19.40 -14.49
CA SER A 306 11.49 20.69 -13.96
C SER A 306 10.38 21.74 -13.98
N PHE A 307 10.50 22.77 -13.13
CA PHE A 307 9.53 23.87 -13.08
C PHE A 307 9.29 24.53 -14.44
N LYS A 308 10.34 24.69 -15.25
CA LYS A 308 10.24 25.27 -16.61
C LYS A 308 9.34 24.43 -17.52
N GLU A 309 9.45 23.10 -17.45
CA GLU A 309 8.61 22.17 -18.21
C GLU A 309 7.15 22.26 -17.77
N ARG A 310 6.92 22.24 -16.45
CA ARG A 310 5.58 22.35 -15.84
C ARG A 310 4.88 23.64 -16.23
N ASN A 311 5.58 24.77 -16.17
CA ASN A 311 5.07 26.07 -16.60
C ASN A 311 4.79 26.12 -18.12
N GLN A 312 5.62 25.50 -18.96
CA GLN A 312 5.34 25.37 -20.41
C GLN A 312 4.06 24.55 -20.67
N TYR A 313 3.85 23.45 -19.95
CA TYR A 313 2.62 22.66 -20.05
C TYR A 313 1.40 23.47 -19.59
N GLN A 314 1.51 24.22 -18.49
CA GLN A 314 0.45 25.13 -18.02
C GLN A 314 0.09 26.20 -19.05
N GLN A 315 1.09 26.86 -19.64
CA GLN A 315 0.89 27.91 -20.66
C GLN A 315 0.24 27.34 -21.93
N PHE A 316 0.74 26.22 -22.44
CA PHE A 316 0.18 25.53 -23.59
C PHE A 316 -1.27 25.11 -23.34
N MET A 317 -1.56 24.42 -22.24
CA MET A 317 -2.91 23.92 -21.93
C MET A 317 -3.90 25.04 -21.62
N LYS A 318 -3.45 26.14 -20.98
CA LYS A 318 -4.26 27.36 -20.86
C LYS A 318 -4.63 27.89 -22.25
N ARG A 319 -3.68 27.95 -23.18
CA ARG A 319 -3.92 28.42 -24.56
C ARG A 319 -4.87 27.50 -25.34
N VAL A 320 -4.76 26.18 -25.16
CA VAL A 320 -5.73 25.19 -25.68
C VAL A 320 -7.14 25.50 -25.16
N ALA A 321 -7.31 25.78 -23.86
CA ALA A 321 -8.60 26.13 -23.30
C ALA A 321 -9.14 27.48 -23.82
N GLU A 322 -8.29 28.50 -23.98
CA GLU A 322 -8.70 29.81 -24.54
C GLU A 322 -9.23 29.71 -25.99
N LEU A 323 -8.62 28.86 -26.83
CA LEU A 323 -8.99 28.75 -28.25
C LEU A 323 -10.20 27.83 -28.48
N TYR A 324 -10.30 26.74 -27.72
CA TYR A 324 -11.29 25.67 -27.94
C TYR A 324 -12.40 25.58 -26.91
N SER A 325 -12.43 26.45 -25.88
CA SER A 325 -13.63 26.62 -25.06
C SER A 325 -14.62 27.58 -25.71
N ASP A 326 -15.87 27.52 -25.24
CA ASP A 326 -16.89 28.54 -25.53
C ASP A 326 -17.04 29.52 -24.34
N GLY A 327 -16.14 29.45 -23.35
CA GLY A 327 -16.16 30.24 -22.14
C GLY A 327 -15.38 31.54 -22.27
N ILE A 328 -16.12 32.65 -22.30
CA ILE A 328 -15.74 34.05 -21.95
C ILE A 328 -14.23 34.35 -21.97
N ARG A 329 -13.79 35.12 -22.98
CA ARG A 329 -12.60 35.98 -22.84
C ARG A 329 -12.81 36.92 -21.64
N GLU A 330 -11.98 36.84 -20.61
CA GLU A 330 -11.92 37.89 -19.58
C GLU A 330 -11.39 39.17 -20.25
N GLU A 331 -12.27 40.14 -20.53
CA GLU A 331 -11.84 41.46 -20.98
C GLU A 331 -11.20 42.23 -19.81
N PRO A 332 -10.04 42.87 -20.01
CA PRO A 332 -9.41 43.67 -18.96
C PRO A 332 -10.20 44.97 -18.74
N ASN A 333 -10.90 45.04 -17.59
CA ASN A 333 -11.52 46.21 -16.95
C ASN A 333 -11.47 47.53 -17.76
N GLN A 334 -12.51 47.82 -18.55
CA GLN A 334 -12.88 49.21 -18.86
C GLN A 334 -13.82 49.75 -17.77
N PRO A 335 -13.55 50.95 -17.19
CA PRO A 335 -14.45 51.54 -16.20
C PRO A 335 -15.81 51.90 -16.81
N GLN A 336 -16.88 51.43 -16.20
CA GLN A 336 -18.24 51.78 -16.59
C GLN A 336 -18.47 53.29 -16.43
N THR A 337 -18.85 53.98 -17.52
CA THR A 337 -19.49 55.29 -17.45
C THR A 337 -20.94 55.16 -17.93
N GLY A 338 -21.88 55.54 -17.08
CA GLY A 338 -23.30 55.45 -17.39
C GLY A 338 -24.16 56.26 -16.43
N GLY A 339 -24.70 57.39 -16.91
CA GLY A 339 -25.84 58.08 -16.29
C GLY A 339 -25.62 59.56 -15.98
N GLY A 340 -26.49 60.41 -16.54
CA GLY A 340 -26.75 61.77 -16.02
C GLY A 340 -26.49 62.93 -16.98
N PHE A 341 -27.51 63.35 -17.73
CA PHE A 341 -27.51 64.67 -18.36
C PHE A 341 -27.71 65.76 -17.30
N ASN A 342 -26.91 66.84 -17.36
CA ASN A 342 -27.46 68.19 -17.23
C ASN A 342 -26.49 69.27 -17.72
N THR A 343 -27.04 70.21 -18.49
CA THR A 343 -26.36 71.38 -19.05
C THR A 343 -26.26 72.46 -17.96
N TYR A 344 -25.08 73.04 -17.70
CA TYR A 344 -24.97 74.45 -17.28
C TYR A 344 -23.55 75.02 -17.46
N ASN A 345 -23.51 76.34 -17.67
CA ASN A 345 -22.34 77.18 -17.95
C ASN A 345 -21.37 77.31 -16.76
N GLY A 346 -20.08 77.61 -17.01
CA GLY A 346 -19.26 78.31 -16.01
C GLY A 346 -17.75 78.03 -15.95
N ASN A 347 -16.98 78.76 -16.75
CA ASN A 347 -15.70 79.40 -16.41
C ASN A 347 -14.80 78.87 -15.27
N ASN A 348 -13.54 78.58 -15.67
CA ASN A 348 -12.32 79.25 -15.15
C ASN A 348 -11.93 79.02 -13.67
N TYR A 349 -10.79 78.36 -13.42
CA TYR A 349 -9.56 79.05 -13.00
C TYR A 349 -8.34 78.12 -12.92
N ASN A 350 -7.16 78.73 -13.04
CA ASN A 350 -5.84 78.20 -12.67
C ASN A 350 -5.80 77.84 -11.15
N ASP A 351 -4.76 77.26 -10.55
CA ASP A 351 -3.34 77.41 -10.86
C ASP A 351 -2.43 76.46 -10.06
N GLN A 352 -1.13 76.54 -10.37
CA GLN A 352 0.00 76.48 -9.44
C GLN A 352 0.50 75.13 -8.87
N ASN A 353 1.66 74.74 -9.43
CA ASN A 353 2.96 74.66 -8.74
C ASN A 353 3.20 73.61 -7.64
N ARG A 354 4.44 73.12 -7.41
CA ARG A 354 5.69 72.98 -8.21
C ARG A 354 6.70 72.22 -7.33
N ASN A 355 7.88 71.92 -7.87
CA ASN A 355 9.09 71.41 -7.18
C ASN A 355 8.96 69.91 -6.83
N ASN A 356 9.55 68.96 -7.57
CA ASN A 356 10.77 68.95 -8.39
C ASN A 356 12.06 69.25 -7.60
N TYR A 357 12.81 68.18 -7.30
CA TYR A 357 14.27 68.18 -7.18
C TYR A 357 14.86 67.01 -7.99
N ASN A 358 14.87 67.23 -9.30
CA ASN A 358 15.92 66.92 -10.27
C ASN A 358 17.35 66.71 -9.70
N ASP A 359 18.34 66.10 -10.38
CA ASP A 359 18.44 65.31 -11.64
C ASP A 359 19.97 65.09 -11.92
N GLN A 360 20.30 64.36 -13.00
CA GLN A 360 21.56 64.35 -13.77
C GLN A 360 22.65 63.38 -13.29
N SER A 361 23.11 62.46 -14.15
CA SER A 361 23.74 62.82 -15.42
C SER A 361 23.74 61.73 -16.52
N ARG A 362 23.05 62.01 -17.64
CA ARG A 362 23.55 62.14 -19.05
C ARG A 362 24.27 60.94 -19.73
N ASN A 363 24.24 60.74 -21.06
CA ASN A 363 23.64 61.51 -22.17
C ASN A 363 23.41 60.64 -23.43
N ASN A 364 22.46 61.07 -24.28
CA ASN A 364 22.38 60.77 -25.72
C ASN A 364 23.22 61.84 -26.49
N PRO A 365 23.66 61.66 -27.77
CA PRO A 365 22.79 62.05 -28.90
C PRO A 365 22.98 61.36 -30.29
N TYR A 366 21.85 61.16 -30.98
CA TYR A 366 21.57 61.31 -32.44
C TYR A 366 22.58 60.94 -33.55
N ASP A 367 22.17 60.01 -34.44
CA ASP A 367 21.90 60.18 -35.91
C ASP A 367 21.65 58.78 -36.56
N ASN A 368 21.31 58.60 -37.85
CA ASN A 368 20.12 59.03 -38.61
C ASN A 368 19.93 58.07 -39.84
N PHE A 369 18.74 58.01 -40.47
CA PHE A 369 18.41 57.35 -41.77
C PHE A 369 18.69 55.84 -42.07
N ASN A 370 17.60 55.08 -42.21
CA ASN A 370 17.08 54.47 -43.47
C ASN A 370 17.85 53.38 -44.30
N SER A 371 17.22 52.19 -44.39
CA SER A 371 17.03 51.29 -45.56
C SER A 371 18.20 50.72 -46.42
N GLN A 372 18.19 49.39 -46.68
CA GLN A 372 17.90 48.72 -47.98
C GLN A 372 18.50 47.29 -48.12
N TYR A 373 17.72 46.38 -48.77
CA TYR A 373 18.04 45.31 -49.76
C TYR A 373 19.41 44.55 -49.76
N ASP A 374 19.58 43.31 -50.26
CA ASP A 374 18.66 42.35 -50.90
C ASP A 374 19.15 40.87 -50.82
N ASN A 375 18.21 39.95 -51.05
CA ASN A 375 18.28 38.71 -51.86
C ASN A 375 19.64 38.05 -52.27
N SER A 376 19.79 36.72 -52.06
CA SER A 376 20.10 35.75 -53.14
C SER A 376 20.15 34.26 -52.73
N ASN A 377 19.40 33.44 -53.48
CA ASN A 377 19.54 31.97 -53.68
C ASN A 377 20.79 31.69 -54.58
N PRO A 378 21.35 30.46 -54.82
CA PRO A 378 20.64 29.19 -55.13
C PRO A 378 21.30 27.80 -54.77
N TYR A 379 20.51 26.71 -54.93
CA TYR A 379 20.83 25.31 -55.37
C TYR A 379 22.29 24.73 -55.30
N ASN A 380 22.56 23.44 -54.97
CA ASN A 380 22.12 22.23 -55.74
C ASN A 380 22.63 20.85 -55.17
N ARG A 381 21.81 19.80 -55.34
CA ARG A 381 22.09 18.34 -55.65
C ARG A 381 23.01 17.36 -54.87
N ASN A 382 22.55 16.09 -54.94
CA ASN A 382 23.28 14.79 -55.03
C ASN A 382 23.94 14.17 -53.75
N GLN A 383 24.03 12.84 -53.56
CA GLN A 383 23.31 11.65 -54.10
C GLN A 383 23.70 10.36 -53.29
N ASN A 384 22.85 9.33 -53.29
CA ASN A 384 23.12 7.88 -53.03
C ASN A 384 23.75 7.44 -51.67
N GLN A 385 23.08 6.64 -50.84
CA GLN A 385 22.73 5.19 -50.92
C GLN A 385 23.84 4.21 -50.52
N ASN A 386 23.51 3.29 -49.59
CA ASN A 386 23.87 1.87 -49.67
C ASN A 386 22.89 1.02 -48.83
N GLN A 387 22.86 -0.29 -49.10
CA GLN A 387 21.67 -1.16 -49.00
C GLN A 387 22.03 -2.59 -48.58
N TYR A 388 21.15 -3.25 -47.80
CA TYR A 388 20.84 -4.70 -47.73
C TYR A 388 19.80 -4.89 -46.59
N ASP A 389 18.83 -5.82 -46.60
CA ASP A 389 18.04 -6.41 -47.71
C ASP A 389 16.69 -6.94 -47.13
N ARG A 390 15.58 -6.99 -47.89
CA ARG A 390 14.87 -8.20 -48.41
C ARG A 390 14.64 -9.35 -47.41
N PHE A 391 13.47 -10.00 -47.29
CA PHE A 391 12.15 -10.01 -47.97
C PHE A 391 11.12 -10.49 -46.91
N ASP A 392 9.78 -10.39 -46.99
CA ASP A 392 8.83 -9.98 -48.05
C ASP A 392 7.56 -9.32 -47.44
N GLY A 393 6.66 -8.78 -48.28
CA GLY A 393 5.33 -8.33 -47.91
C GLY A 393 4.46 -8.01 -49.13
N SER A 394 3.36 -8.72 -49.32
CA SER A 394 2.48 -8.55 -50.48
C SER A 394 1.25 -7.66 -50.19
N ASN A 395 1.09 -6.64 -51.04
CA ASN A 395 -0.14 -5.93 -51.39
C ASN A 395 -1.21 -5.65 -50.31
N TYR A 396 -1.19 -4.43 -49.76
CA TYR A 396 -2.43 -3.64 -49.63
C TYR A 396 -2.19 -2.22 -50.14
N ARG A 397 -3.05 -1.77 -51.07
CA ARG A 397 -3.09 -0.37 -51.54
C ARG A 397 -3.94 0.45 -50.58
N ASN A 398 -3.59 1.73 -50.44
CA ASN A 398 -4.43 2.71 -49.77
C ASN A 398 -5.80 2.83 -50.47
N GLU A 399 -6.87 2.42 -49.80
CA GLU A 399 -8.21 2.94 -50.07
C GLU A 399 -8.57 4.00 -49.03
N ARG A 400 -8.94 5.18 -49.53
CA ARG A 400 -9.52 6.24 -48.70
C ARG A 400 -10.90 5.78 -48.24
N LEU A 401 -11.08 5.59 -46.94
CA LEU A 401 -12.40 5.45 -46.36
C LEU A 401 -13.08 6.82 -46.33
N ASP A 402 -13.97 7.01 -47.31
CA ASP A 402 -14.90 8.13 -47.42
C ASP A 402 -16.01 7.97 -46.38
N SER A 403 -16.12 8.92 -45.44
CA SER A 403 -17.12 8.90 -44.37
C SER A 403 -18.29 9.83 -44.70
N SER A 404 -19.11 9.41 -45.67
CA SER A 404 -20.42 10.00 -45.91
C SER A 404 -21.41 9.53 -44.85
N PHE A 405 -21.91 10.46 -44.04
CA PHE A 405 -23.13 10.27 -43.25
C PHE A 405 -24.08 11.44 -43.49
N THR A 406 -25.22 11.13 -44.10
CA THR A 406 -26.28 12.08 -44.42
C THR A 406 -27.44 11.91 -43.44
N THR A 407 -28.08 13.01 -43.08
CA THR A 407 -29.55 13.04 -42.98
C THR A 407 -30.06 14.44 -43.30
N ASP A 408 -30.97 14.49 -44.27
CA ASP A 408 -31.90 15.55 -44.65
C ASP A 408 -31.45 17.02 -44.63
N ARG A 409 -31.11 17.51 -45.82
CA ARG A 409 -31.60 18.83 -46.27
C ARG A 409 -32.30 18.74 -47.62
N SER A 410 -33.58 19.09 -47.60
CA SER A 410 -34.37 19.48 -48.76
C SER A 410 -33.66 20.57 -49.56
N ALA A 411 -33.76 20.52 -50.88
CA ALA A 411 -33.13 21.47 -51.78
C ALA A 411 -33.66 22.90 -51.62
N LEU A 412 -32.76 23.89 -51.58
CA LEU A 412 -32.66 24.98 -52.57
C LEU A 412 -31.47 25.91 -52.26
N GLU A 413 -30.86 26.41 -53.34
CA GLU A 413 -30.03 27.63 -53.46
C GLU A 413 -28.81 27.86 -52.53
N GLY A 414 -27.62 27.57 -53.06
CA GLY A 414 -26.79 28.69 -53.52
C GLY A 414 -25.97 29.51 -52.51
N ASN A 415 -25.26 28.90 -51.54
CA ASN A 415 -24.02 29.51 -51.02
C ASN A 415 -23.10 28.47 -50.36
N THR A 416 -22.01 28.07 -51.02
CA THR A 416 -21.07 27.06 -50.50
C THR A 416 -19.98 27.66 -49.61
N SER A 417 -20.37 28.26 -48.50
CA SER A 417 -19.50 28.32 -47.33
C SER A 417 -19.62 26.98 -46.60
N VAL A 418 -18.58 26.15 -46.67
CA VAL A 418 -18.51 24.95 -45.81
C VAL A 418 -18.49 25.44 -44.36
N PRO A 419 -19.45 25.06 -43.50
CA PRO A 419 -19.47 25.53 -42.13
C PRO A 419 -18.27 24.94 -41.38
N TYR A 420 -17.35 25.79 -40.95
CA TYR A 420 -16.18 25.39 -40.19
C TYR A 420 -16.60 24.85 -38.82
N GLU A 421 -16.45 23.54 -38.60
CA GLU A 421 -16.68 22.96 -37.28
C GLU A 421 -15.51 23.34 -36.34
N LYS A 422 -15.78 24.27 -35.42
CA LYS A 422 -14.85 24.62 -34.34
C LYS A 422 -14.74 23.42 -33.38
N PHE A 423 -13.53 22.95 -33.12
CA PHE A 423 -13.29 21.96 -32.08
C PHE A 423 -13.63 22.55 -30.70
N ARG A 424 -14.42 21.83 -29.90
CA ARG A 424 -14.82 22.21 -28.55
C ARG A 424 -14.16 21.28 -27.54
N ILE A 425 -13.35 21.83 -26.62
CA ILE A 425 -12.54 21.01 -25.70
C ILE A 425 -13.38 20.36 -24.58
N PHE A 426 -14.36 21.10 -24.04
CA PHE A 426 -15.27 20.65 -22.97
C PHE A 426 -16.58 20.04 -23.52
N GLU A 427 -16.57 19.50 -24.73
CA GLU A 427 -17.76 18.86 -25.32
C GLU A 427 -17.39 17.45 -25.77
N SER A 428 -18.16 16.45 -25.33
CA SER A 428 -17.85 15.03 -25.57
C SER A 428 -18.96 14.27 -26.31
N ARG A 429 -20.16 14.85 -26.46
CA ARG A 429 -21.36 14.19 -26.99
C ARG A 429 -21.15 13.63 -28.41
N ARG A 430 -20.38 14.33 -29.25
CA ARG A 430 -19.97 13.87 -30.59
C ARG A 430 -19.30 12.49 -30.62
N TYR A 431 -18.68 12.08 -29.51
CA TYR A 431 -17.89 10.85 -29.37
C TYR A 431 -18.67 9.72 -28.65
N GLY A 432 -19.96 9.92 -28.36
CA GLY A 432 -20.83 8.89 -27.77
C GLY A 432 -20.73 8.70 -26.25
N LYS A 433 -19.86 9.46 -25.56
CA LYS A 433 -19.71 9.47 -24.10
C LYS A 433 -19.55 10.90 -23.56
N SER A 434 -19.86 11.11 -22.29
CA SER A 434 -19.60 12.36 -21.55
C SER A 434 -18.20 12.39 -20.94
N ASN A 435 -17.68 13.58 -20.61
CA ASN A 435 -16.52 13.79 -19.75
C ASN A 435 -15.20 13.16 -20.28
N LEU A 436 -14.98 13.25 -21.60
CA LEU A 436 -13.76 12.77 -22.26
C LEU A 436 -12.68 13.87 -22.27
N LEU A 437 -11.44 13.54 -21.89
CA LEU A 437 -10.32 14.47 -21.61
C LEU A 437 -10.57 15.40 -20.43
N PHE A 438 -11.73 16.05 -20.37
CA PHE A 438 -12.14 17.01 -19.35
C PHE A 438 -13.62 16.82 -19.05
N GLN A 439 -14.10 17.34 -17.91
CA GLN A 439 -15.53 17.40 -17.62
C GLN A 439 -16.27 18.29 -18.65
N ASP A 440 -17.45 17.86 -19.09
CA ASP A 440 -18.32 18.62 -19.99
C ASP A 440 -18.90 19.88 -19.30
N ALA A 441 -18.88 19.91 -17.95
CA ALA A 441 -19.25 21.07 -17.14
C ALA A 441 -18.13 22.12 -16.98
N ALA A 442 -16.87 21.78 -17.31
CA ALA A 442 -15.75 22.71 -17.22
C ALA A 442 -15.85 23.82 -18.27
N LYS A 443 -15.38 25.02 -17.92
CA LYS A 443 -15.42 26.21 -18.78
C LYS A 443 -14.04 26.73 -19.16
N THR A 444 -13.04 26.51 -18.31
CA THR A 444 -11.64 26.87 -18.56
C THR A 444 -10.70 26.08 -17.62
N LEU A 445 -9.40 26.26 -17.76
CA LEU A 445 -8.36 25.64 -16.92
C LEU A 445 -7.62 26.71 -16.11
N VAL A 446 -7.27 26.40 -14.86
CA VAL A 446 -6.52 27.27 -13.96
C VAL A 446 -5.19 26.61 -13.58
N SER A 447 -4.09 27.35 -13.68
CA SER A 447 -2.77 26.90 -13.26
C SER A 447 -2.66 26.82 -11.74
N ILE A 448 -2.12 25.71 -11.22
CA ILE A 448 -1.80 25.56 -9.79
C ILE A 448 -0.41 26.19 -9.54
N PRO A 449 -0.25 27.14 -8.59
CA PRO A 449 1.04 27.70 -8.22
C PRO A 449 2.03 26.62 -7.79
N GLU A 450 3.34 26.79 -8.07
CA GLU A 450 4.35 25.74 -7.82
C GLU A 450 4.30 25.19 -6.39
N ASP A 451 4.24 26.07 -5.38
CA ASP A 451 4.16 25.70 -3.97
C ASP A 451 2.97 24.79 -3.64
N ASP A 452 1.90 24.83 -4.45
CA ASP A 452 0.63 24.16 -4.23
C ASP A 452 0.45 22.88 -5.07
N GLN A 453 1.41 22.53 -5.95
CA GLN A 453 1.38 21.34 -6.81
C GLN A 453 1.59 20.01 -6.07
N SER A 454 1.48 19.98 -4.74
CA SER A 454 1.45 18.71 -4.00
C SER A 454 0.01 18.20 -3.91
N PHE A 455 -0.19 16.87 -4.02
CA PHE A 455 -1.53 16.28 -3.89
C PHE A 455 -2.21 16.66 -2.56
N THR A 456 -1.45 16.78 -1.47
CA THR A 456 -1.95 17.22 -0.15
C THR A 456 -2.54 18.63 -0.19
N LYS A 457 -1.86 19.59 -0.83
CA LYS A 457 -2.34 20.97 -0.93
C LYS A 457 -3.49 21.12 -1.93
N TYR A 458 -3.46 20.40 -3.05
CA TYR A 458 -4.57 20.36 -4.01
C TYR A 458 -5.86 19.79 -3.38
N LEU A 459 -5.77 18.70 -2.60
CA LEU A 459 -6.94 18.09 -1.95
C LEU A 459 -7.50 18.92 -0.79
N GLN A 460 -6.66 19.76 -0.18
CA GLN A 460 -7.02 20.58 0.99
C GLN A 460 -7.67 19.72 2.09
N ARG A 461 -8.89 20.08 2.52
CA ARG A 461 -9.67 19.33 3.54
C ARG A 461 -10.24 18.01 3.03
N SER A 462 -10.29 17.79 1.71
CA SER A 462 -10.87 16.57 1.14
C SER A 462 -10.02 15.33 1.41
N ILE A 463 -8.75 15.52 1.77
CA ILE A 463 -7.86 14.43 2.18
C ILE A 463 -8.31 13.76 3.49
N ASP A 464 -9.05 14.48 4.34
CA ASP A 464 -9.59 13.96 5.61
C ASP A 464 -10.59 12.83 5.35
N TYR A 465 -11.37 12.89 4.26
CA TYR A 465 -12.23 11.80 3.83
C TYR A 465 -11.44 10.54 3.44
N ILE A 466 -10.28 10.71 2.78
CA ILE A 466 -9.44 9.61 2.25
C ILE A 466 -8.71 8.86 3.38
N TYR A 467 -8.31 9.57 4.44
CA TYR A 467 -7.76 8.94 5.63
C TYR A 467 -8.86 8.43 6.57
N GLY A 468 -9.91 9.21 6.78
CA GLY A 468 -11.04 8.90 7.67
C GLY A 468 -11.80 7.63 7.28
N ILE A 469 -11.90 7.32 5.99
CA ILE A 469 -12.54 6.08 5.50
C ILE A 469 -11.78 4.79 5.92
N ARG A 470 -10.53 4.94 6.38
CA ARG A 470 -9.68 3.87 6.96
C ARG A 470 -9.62 3.93 8.49
N GLU A 471 -10.46 4.75 9.14
CA GLU A 471 -10.56 4.71 10.60
C GLU A 471 -10.99 3.32 11.08
N CYS A 472 -10.41 2.91 12.20
CA CYS A 472 -10.52 1.55 12.68
C CYS A 472 -10.97 1.57 14.15
N PRO A 473 -11.96 0.74 14.55
CA PRO A 473 -12.37 0.61 15.96
C PRO A 473 -11.21 0.24 16.89
N VAL A 474 -10.15 -0.36 16.32
CA VAL A 474 -8.91 -0.74 16.98
C VAL A 474 -7.82 0.21 16.47
N PRO A 475 -7.33 1.17 17.27
CA PRO A 475 -6.40 2.19 16.77
C PRO A 475 -4.98 1.64 16.58
N ALA A 476 -4.55 0.71 17.43
CA ALA A 476 -3.19 0.18 17.47
C ALA A 476 -3.15 -1.31 17.82
N MET A 477 -2.03 -1.96 17.45
CA MET A 477 -1.67 -3.33 17.80
C MET A 477 -0.24 -3.34 18.33
N THR A 478 -0.05 -3.73 19.58
CA THR A 478 1.27 -3.74 20.22
C THR A 478 1.91 -5.12 20.15
N LEU A 479 2.93 -5.26 19.30
CA LEU A 479 3.77 -6.45 19.19
C LEU A 479 4.88 -6.42 20.23
N CYS A 480 4.88 -7.42 21.12
CA CYS A 480 5.92 -7.63 22.11
C CYS A 480 7.04 -8.53 21.57
N VAL A 481 8.28 -8.07 21.72
CA VAL A 481 9.52 -8.73 21.27
C VAL A 481 10.56 -8.78 22.39
N THR A 482 11.59 -9.61 22.24
CA THR A 482 12.56 -9.91 23.33
C THR A 482 13.96 -9.33 23.12
N SER A 483 14.45 -9.29 21.88
CA SER A 483 15.79 -8.77 21.56
C SER A 483 15.78 -7.35 20.96
N GLU A 484 16.94 -6.69 20.86
CA GLU A 484 17.05 -5.43 20.09
C GLU A 484 16.87 -5.68 18.58
N GLN A 485 17.33 -6.84 18.11
CA GLN A 485 17.27 -7.28 16.72
C GLN A 485 15.81 -7.42 16.26
N GLU A 486 14.97 -8.06 17.08
CA GLU A 486 13.53 -8.13 16.84
C GLU A 486 12.85 -6.76 16.95
N LEU A 487 13.29 -5.89 17.86
CA LEU A 487 12.77 -4.53 17.96
C LEU A 487 13.05 -3.73 16.68
N GLU A 488 14.26 -3.84 16.12
CA GLU A 488 14.62 -3.21 14.85
C GLU A 488 13.80 -3.77 13.68
N LYS A 489 13.65 -5.10 13.59
CA LYS A 489 12.80 -5.75 12.57
C LYS A 489 11.34 -5.31 12.71
N CYS A 490 10.81 -5.21 13.93
CA CYS A 490 9.46 -4.69 14.20
C CYS A 490 9.32 -3.23 13.77
N ILE A 491 10.32 -2.38 14.02
CA ILE A 491 10.30 -0.97 13.59
C ILE A 491 10.28 -0.85 12.07
N LYS A 492 11.02 -1.71 11.35
CA LYS A 492 10.95 -1.81 9.88
C LYS A 492 9.58 -2.28 9.41
N MET A 493 9.02 -3.34 10.03
CA MET A 493 7.66 -3.82 9.77
C MET A 493 6.61 -2.70 9.95
N ARG A 494 6.64 -2.00 11.08
CA ARG A 494 5.74 -0.87 11.39
C ARG A 494 5.83 0.21 10.31
N THR A 495 7.03 0.53 9.85
CA THR A 495 7.27 1.56 8.85
C THR A 495 6.68 1.14 7.50
N ALA A 496 6.88 -0.11 7.09
CA ALA A 496 6.32 -0.68 5.88
C ALA A 496 4.77 -0.70 5.91
N LEU A 497 4.16 -1.22 6.99
CA LEU A 497 2.70 -1.24 7.15
C LEU A 497 2.10 0.18 7.16
N LYS A 498 2.77 1.14 7.81
CA LYS A 498 2.34 2.55 7.84
C LYS A 498 2.48 3.23 6.47
N ALA A 499 3.48 2.88 5.67
CA ALA A 499 3.59 3.37 4.29
C ALA A 499 2.37 2.94 3.44
N GLN A 500 1.84 1.74 3.67
CA GLN A 500 0.65 1.21 3.00
C GLN A 500 -0.69 1.66 3.62
N ILE A 501 -0.66 2.55 4.63
CA ILE A 501 -1.83 3.04 5.37
C ILE A 501 -2.64 1.88 6.01
N LEU A 502 -1.97 0.78 6.38
CA LEU A 502 -2.64 -0.34 7.05
C LEU A 502 -2.98 0.01 8.50
N LYS A 503 -4.10 -0.54 8.98
CA LYS A 503 -4.64 -0.36 10.33
C LYS A 503 -4.98 -1.72 10.97
N PRO A 504 -4.95 -1.85 12.32
CA PRO A 504 -4.43 -0.90 13.32
C PRO A 504 -2.96 -0.49 13.12
N GLU A 505 -2.52 0.60 13.74
CA GLU A 505 -1.08 0.97 13.69
C GLU A 505 -0.23 0.02 14.56
N LEU A 506 0.82 -0.56 13.97
CA LEU A 506 1.74 -1.42 14.70
C LEU A 506 2.59 -0.61 15.69
N ILE A 507 2.58 -1.01 16.96
CA ILE A 507 3.47 -0.50 18.01
C ILE A 507 4.43 -1.63 18.38
N CYS A 508 5.72 -1.30 18.52
CA CYS A 508 6.76 -2.26 18.90
C CYS A 508 7.16 -2.06 20.35
N LYS A 509 7.12 -3.13 21.15
CA LYS A 509 7.51 -3.09 22.56
C LYS A 509 8.51 -4.19 22.87
N LYS A 510 9.74 -3.81 23.23
CA LYS A 510 10.73 -4.76 23.76
C LYS A 510 10.50 -5.04 25.25
N MET A 511 10.64 -6.31 25.64
CA MET A 511 10.77 -6.78 27.03
C MET A 511 12.02 -7.67 27.18
N HIS A 512 12.30 -8.16 28.39
CA HIS A 512 13.51 -8.96 28.68
C HIS A 512 13.37 -10.47 28.42
N SER A 513 12.13 -10.97 28.35
CA SER A 513 11.84 -12.40 28.18
C SER A 513 10.43 -12.62 27.62
N HIS A 514 10.19 -13.81 27.05
CA HIS A 514 8.87 -14.24 26.58
C HIS A 514 7.84 -14.24 27.73
N ILE A 515 8.25 -14.60 28.96
CA ILE A 515 7.41 -14.52 30.16
C ILE A 515 6.96 -13.09 30.45
N ASN A 516 7.85 -12.09 30.33
CA ASN A 516 7.42 -10.69 30.46
C ASN A 516 6.48 -10.26 29.33
N CYS A 517 6.66 -10.75 28.10
CA CYS A 517 5.68 -10.50 27.03
C CYS A 517 4.31 -11.12 27.37
N MET A 518 4.25 -12.34 27.91
CA MET A 518 2.99 -12.95 28.37
C MET A 518 2.29 -12.08 29.43
N GLN A 519 3.04 -11.60 30.43
CA GLN A 519 2.54 -10.70 31.47
C GLN A 519 2.03 -9.36 30.92
N LEU A 520 2.74 -8.77 29.95
CA LEU A 520 2.31 -7.53 29.30
C LEU A 520 1.06 -7.71 28.44
N ILE A 521 0.93 -8.85 27.75
CA ILE A 521 -0.28 -9.18 27.00
C ILE A 521 -1.46 -9.37 27.95
N GLN A 522 -1.31 -10.19 29.00
CA GLN A 522 -2.37 -10.42 30.00
C GLN A 522 -2.84 -9.11 30.67
N SER A 523 -1.90 -8.24 31.06
CA SER A 523 -2.20 -6.93 31.66
C SER A 523 -2.61 -5.84 30.66
N GLY A 524 -2.68 -6.17 29.37
CA GLY A 524 -3.13 -5.28 28.31
C GLY A 524 -2.20 -4.13 27.93
N LYS A 525 -0.92 -4.23 28.28
CA LYS A 525 0.16 -3.29 27.90
C LYS A 525 0.87 -3.69 26.61
N ALA A 526 0.67 -4.93 26.17
CA ALA A 526 0.91 -5.40 24.82
C ALA A 526 -0.34 -6.16 24.33
N ASP A 527 -0.40 -6.46 23.04
CA ASP A 527 -1.57 -7.12 22.43
C ASP A 527 -1.22 -8.48 21.83
N ILE A 528 -0.04 -8.60 21.18
CA ILE A 528 0.42 -9.85 20.56
C ILE A 528 1.91 -10.14 20.79
N SER A 529 2.29 -11.41 20.64
CA SER A 529 3.68 -11.86 20.47
C SER A 529 3.67 -13.19 19.69
N VAL A 530 4.84 -13.65 19.22
CA VAL A 530 4.99 -14.92 18.49
C VAL A 530 5.73 -15.90 19.39
N PHE A 531 5.15 -17.08 19.60
CA PHE A 531 5.59 -18.06 20.60
C PHE A 531 5.79 -19.45 19.98
N ASP A 532 6.85 -20.14 20.39
CA ASP A 532 7.00 -21.59 20.20
C ASP A 532 5.88 -22.34 20.93
N ALA A 533 5.61 -23.58 20.51
CA ALA A 533 4.63 -24.46 21.14
C ALA A 533 4.77 -24.57 22.68
N GLY A 534 5.98 -24.50 23.25
CA GLY A 534 6.17 -24.46 24.71
C GLY A 534 5.84 -23.12 25.39
N ASP A 535 5.97 -22.01 24.67
CA ASP A 535 5.53 -20.70 25.14
C ASP A 535 4.02 -20.51 24.95
N VAL A 536 3.42 -21.10 23.91
CA VAL A 536 1.94 -21.19 23.76
C VAL A 536 1.33 -21.97 24.91
N TYR A 537 1.97 -23.08 25.32
CA TYR A 537 1.56 -23.85 26.51
C TYR A 537 1.59 -22.99 27.78
N THR A 538 2.73 -22.34 28.03
CA THR A 538 2.97 -21.54 29.23
C THR A 538 2.06 -20.31 29.29
N GLY A 539 1.85 -19.65 28.15
CA GLY A 539 0.95 -18.51 27.98
C GLY A 539 -0.51 -18.89 28.20
N GLY A 540 -0.97 -20.01 27.65
CA GLY A 540 -2.34 -20.49 27.83
C GLY A 540 -2.63 -20.95 29.27
N LEU A 541 -1.70 -21.67 29.91
CA LEU A 541 -1.89 -22.20 31.26
C LEU A 541 -1.78 -21.14 32.36
N ASN A 542 -0.83 -20.21 32.26
CA ASN A 542 -0.54 -19.24 33.34
C ASN A 542 -1.12 -17.84 33.10
N TYR A 543 -1.45 -17.49 31.85
CA TYR A 543 -1.76 -16.13 31.44
C TYR A 543 -3.06 -15.99 30.61
N ASP A 544 -3.83 -17.08 30.46
CA ASP A 544 -5.06 -17.17 29.66
C ASP A 544 -4.90 -16.69 28.21
N LEU A 545 -3.71 -16.88 27.63
CA LEU A 545 -3.42 -16.47 26.25
C LEU A 545 -3.89 -17.51 25.23
N ILE A 546 -4.26 -17.04 24.05
CA ILE A 546 -4.76 -17.88 22.95
C ILE A 546 -3.95 -17.66 21.66
N PRO A 547 -3.51 -18.74 20.97
CA PRO A 547 -3.02 -18.63 19.60
C PRO A 547 -4.17 -18.33 18.63
N PHE A 548 -3.91 -17.51 17.61
CA PHE A 548 -4.92 -17.13 16.61
C PHE A 548 -4.43 -17.15 15.16
N MET A 549 -3.11 -17.10 14.92
CA MET A 549 -2.49 -17.43 13.64
C MET A 549 -1.26 -18.32 13.89
N SER A 550 -0.97 -19.23 12.97
CA SER A 550 0.20 -20.12 13.02
C SER A 550 1.12 -19.92 11.83
N GLU A 551 2.42 -20.08 12.02
CA GLU A 551 3.36 -20.25 10.92
C GLU A 551 3.10 -21.55 10.15
N VAL A 552 3.38 -21.54 8.84
CA VAL A 552 3.37 -22.73 7.97
C VAL A 552 4.72 -22.81 7.23
N TYR A 553 5.36 -23.98 7.30
CA TYR A 553 6.68 -24.23 6.72
C TYR A 553 6.59 -25.07 5.42
N ASN A 554 7.39 -26.13 5.28
CA ASN A 554 7.46 -26.97 4.07
C ASN A 554 6.32 -28.00 3.94
N LEU A 555 5.64 -28.39 5.03
CA LEU A 555 4.61 -29.44 5.03
C LEU A 555 3.24 -29.00 4.50
N GLY A 556 3.01 -27.69 4.32
CA GLY A 556 1.70 -27.12 3.97
C GLY A 556 0.70 -27.02 5.12
N GLU A 557 0.94 -27.77 6.20
CA GLU A 557 0.23 -27.71 7.48
C GLU A 557 1.01 -26.87 8.52
N PRO A 558 0.36 -26.35 9.59
CA PRO A 558 0.98 -25.60 10.67
C PRO A 558 1.71 -26.52 11.67
N GLU A 559 2.55 -27.42 11.15
CA GLU A 559 3.19 -28.50 11.89
C GLU A 559 4.61 -28.78 11.37
N TYR A 560 5.47 -29.33 12.23
CA TYR A 560 6.81 -29.76 11.88
C TYR A 560 7.24 -31.00 12.67
N TYR A 561 8.22 -31.73 12.14
CA TYR A 561 8.87 -32.85 12.84
C TYR A 561 10.07 -32.37 13.66
N VAL A 562 10.15 -32.82 14.91
CA VAL A 562 11.30 -32.65 15.80
C VAL A 562 12.34 -33.73 15.48
N VAL A 563 13.58 -33.33 15.23
CA VAL A 563 14.69 -34.24 14.92
C VAL A 563 15.88 -34.00 15.83
N ALA A 564 16.67 -35.05 16.04
CA ALA A 564 18.03 -34.97 16.55
C ALA A 564 18.99 -35.11 15.37
N VAL A 565 19.93 -34.17 15.23
CA VAL A 565 20.92 -34.13 14.14
C VAL A 565 22.31 -34.27 14.72
N ALA A 566 23.14 -35.12 14.12
CA ALA A 566 24.57 -35.21 14.39
C ALA A 566 25.34 -35.08 13.08
N LYS A 567 26.66 -34.90 13.16
CA LYS A 567 27.52 -34.88 11.97
C LYS A 567 27.78 -36.31 11.47
N GLU A 568 27.85 -36.49 10.16
CA GLU A 568 28.20 -37.79 9.56
C GLU A 568 29.53 -38.32 10.13
N GLU A 569 30.53 -37.43 10.27
CA GLU A 569 31.89 -37.70 10.79
C GLU A 569 31.98 -38.27 12.21
N ASP A 570 30.90 -38.24 13.01
CA ASP A 570 30.84 -38.82 14.37
C ASP A 570 29.86 -40.01 14.41
N PRO A 571 30.29 -41.21 13.98
CA PRO A 571 29.46 -42.42 14.01
C PRO A 571 29.21 -42.96 15.43
N ASP A 572 29.96 -42.50 16.44
CA ASP A 572 29.80 -42.90 17.84
C ASP A 572 28.65 -42.15 18.56
N THR A 573 27.96 -41.23 17.88
CA THR A 573 26.81 -40.52 18.44
C THR A 573 25.49 -41.13 17.97
N GLU A 574 24.84 -41.87 18.87
CA GLU A 574 23.50 -42.43 18.72
C GLU A 574 22.50 -41.81 19.72
N LEU A 575 21.20 -41.77 19.36
CA LEU A 575 20.16 -41.15 20.19
C LEU A 575 19.94 -41.87 21.54
N THR A 576 20.18 -43.18 21.57
CA THR A 576 20.02 -44.06 22.74
C THR A 576 21.12 -43.91 23.78
N TYR A 577 22.32 -43.44 23.38
CA TYR A 577 23.47 -43.27 24.26
C TYR A 577 24.15 -41.91 24.09
N LEU A 578 23.50 -40.86 24.59
CA LEU A 578 24.05 -39.49 24.61
C LEU A 578 24.81 -39.16 25.91
N LYS A 579 25.07 -40.15 26.77
CA LYS A 579 25.72 -39.93 28.07
C LYS A 579 27.13 -39.39 27.89
N GLY A 580 27.38 -38.23 28.48
CA GLY A 580 28.68 -37.56 28.40
C GLY A 580 28.99 -36.85 27.08
N LYS A 581 28.12 -36.95 26.06
CA LYS A 581 28.23 -36.16 24.82
C LYS A 581 27.87 -34.68 25.08
N TYR A 582 28.09 -33.84 24.07
CA TYR A 582 27.80 -32.40 24.11
C TYR A 582 26.57 -32.07 23.28
N THR A 583 25.64 -31.27 23.81
CA THR A 583 24.31 -31.09 23.21
C THR A 583 23.93 -29.63 22.92
N CYS A 584 23.26 -29.40 21.79
CA CYS A 584 22.78 -28.09 21.37
C CYS A 584 21.26 -28.07 21.33
N HIS A 585 20.64 -27.11 22.01
CA HIS A 585 19.19 -27.02 22.16
C HIS A 585 18.72 -25.62 21.76
N THR A 586 17.54 -25.53 21.13
CA THR A 586 16.98 -24.22 20.70
C THR A 586 16.66 -23.27 21.86
N GLY A 587 16.48 -23.82 23.07
CA GLY A 587 16.22 -23.08 24.30
C GLY A 587 15.42 -23.91 25.30
N ILE A 588 15.54 -23.56 26.59
CA ILE A 588 14.78 -24.21 27.66
C ILE A 588 13.28 -24.15 27.40
N ASN A 589 12.53 -25.19 27.80
CA ASN A 589 11.07 -25.33 27.65
C ASN A 589 10.50 -25.29 26.22
N THR A 590 11.33 -25.11 25.18
CA THR A 590 10.86 -25.17 23.78
C THR A 590 10.37 -26.58 23.41
N ALA A 591 9.53 -26.69 22.38
CA ALA A 591 9.04 -27.98 21.90
C ALA A 591 10.15 -28.87 21.34
N ALA A 592 10.82 -28.41 20.28
CA ALA A 592 11.83 -29.17 19.56
C ALA A 592 13.14 -29.33 20.35
N GLY A 593 13.65 -28.23 20.92
CA GLY A 593 14.94 -28.21 21.58
C GLY A 593 14.93 -28.88 22.95
N TRP A 594 13.80 -28.93 23.66
CA TRP A 594 13.77 -29.39 25.05
C TRP A 594 12.70 -30.45 25.33
N THR A 595 11.44 -30.14 25.06
CA THR A 595 10.31 -30.92 25.57
C THR A 595 10.26 -32.33 24.97
N TYR A 596 10.40 -32.48 23.64
CA TYR A 596 10.42 -33.79 23.00
C TYR A 596 11.69 -34.61 23.30
N PRO A 597 12.92 -34.06 23.17
CA PRO A 597 14.15 -34.78 23.54
C PRO A 597 14.14 -35.29 24.97
N MET A 598 13.81 -34.43 25.94
CA MET A 598 13.78 -34.84 27.35
C MET A 598 12.63 -35.83 27.63
N ALA A 599 11.45 -35.66 27.02
CA ALA A 599 10.38 -36.65 27.18
C ALA A 599 10.78 -38.03 26.63
N PHE A 600 11.47 -38.10 25.48
CA PHE A 600 11.99 -39.35 24.91
C PHE A 600 13.01 -40.02 25.84
N LEU A 601 14.03 -39.27 26.28
CA LEU A 601 15.12 -39.79 27.11
C LEU A 601 14.65 -40.24 28.51
N LEU A 602 13.66 -39.52 29.08
CA LEU A 602 13.06 -39.87 30.37
C LEU A 602 12.09 -41.05 30.28
N SER A 603 11.23 -41.10 29.26
CA SER A 603 10.21 -42.16 29.14
C SER A 603 10.78 -43.54 28.80
N ASN A 604 11.89 -43.59 28.06
CA ASN A 604 12.62 -44.82 27.77
C ASN A 604 13.61 -45.22 28.88
N GLY A 605 13.75 -44.41 29.94
CA GLY A 605 14.64 -44.71 31.08
C GLY A 605 16.13 -44.50 30.83
N TRP A 606 16.53 -43.88 29.72
CA TRP A 606 17.92 -43.54 29.41
C TRP A 606 18.51 -42.51 30.39
N ILE A 607 17.66 -41.62 30.92
CA ILE A 607 18.00 -40.63 31.94
C ILE A 607 17.11 -40.80 33.17
N ARG A 608 17.68 -40.59 34.37
CA ARG A 608 16.94 -40.62 35.64
C ARG A 608 16.01 -39.39 35.77
N PRO A 609 14.72 -39.55 36.11
CA PRO A 609 13.75 -38.44 36.05
C PRO A 609 13.75 -37.46 37.22
N TYR A 610 14.47 -37.74 38.32
CA TYR A 610 14.61 -36.86 39.50
C TYR A 610 13.33 -36.12 39.97
N GLY A 611 12.15 -36.77 39.87
CA GLY A 611 10.87 -36.14 40.23
C GLY A 611 10.28 -35.22 39.17
N CYS A 612 10.46 -35.55 37.88
CA CYS A 612 10.20 -34.71 36.72
C CYS A 612 11.05 -33.42 36.63
N ASP A 613 12.22 -33.38 37.26
CA ASP A 613 13.17 -32.29 37.04
C ASP A 613 14.02 -32.60 35.80
N SER A 614 13.51 -32.23 34.63
CA SER A 614 14.23 -32.42 33.36
C SER A 614 15.54 -31.63 33.28
N ILE A 615 15.67 -30.53 34.02
CA ILE A 615 16.88 -29.68 34.00
C ILE A 615 18.00 -30.41 34.74
N ARG A 616 17.72 -30.86 35.96
CA ARG A 616 18.66 -31.68 36.74
C ARG A 616 19.00 -33.00 36.02
N ALA A 617 17.99 -33.65 35.44
CA ALA A 617 18.17 -34.89 34.69
C ALA A 617 19.14 -34.72 33.51
N ALA A 618 19.04 -33.62 32.77
CA ALA A 618 19.96 -33.27 31.69
C ALA A 618 21.36 -32.91 32.23
N ALA A 619 21.44 -32.07 33.27
CA ALA A 619 22.70 -31.56 33.82
C ALA A 619 23.58 -32.64 34.48
N GLU A 620 22.99 -33.72 35.00
CA GLU A 620 23.74 -34.89 35.52
C GLU A 620 24.11 -35.92 34.44
N TYR A 621 23.62 -35.78 33.19
CA TYR A 621 23.77 -36.78 32.12
C TYR A 621 24.61 -36.30 30.93
N PHE A 622 24.44 -35.05 30.50
CA PHE A 622 25.28 -34.40 29.48
C PHE A 622 26.48 -33.71 30.13
N THR A 623 27.64 -33.72 29.49
CA THR A 623 28.85 -33.09 30.06
C THR A 623 28.82 -31.57 29.91
N LYS A 624 28.41 -31.10 28.72
CA LYS A 624 28.28 -29.69 28.36
C LYS A 624 27.12 -29.52 27.39
N SER A 625 26.40 -28.42 27.50
CA SER A 625 25.30 -28.09 26.60
C SER A 625 25.30 -26.59 26.25
N CYS A 626 24.59 -26.22 25.19
CA CYS A 626 23.99 -24.88 25.12
C CYS A 626 22.48 -25.01 25.18
N VAL A 627 21.90 -24.52 26.27
CA VAL A 627 20.44 -24.46 26.52
C VAL A 627 20.07 -23.03 26.91
N PRO A 628 19.85 -22.15 25.90
CA PRO A 628 19.41 -20.78 26.10
C PRO A 628 18.27 -20.66 27.13
N GLY A 629 18.53 -19.94 28.21
CA GLY A 629 17.62 -19.71 29.34
C GLY A 629 17.75 -20.64 30.54
N ALA A 630 18.60 -21.68 30.51
CA ALA A 630 18.70 -22.67 31.60
C ALA A 630 19.16 -22.10 32.96
N ILE A 631 19.94 -21.01 32.94
CA ILE A 631 20.38 -20.28 34.14
C ILE A 631 19.47 -19.09 34.51
N SER A 632 18.41 -18.80 33.74
CA SER A 632 17.47 -17.73 34.09
C SER A 632 16.44 -18.22 35.11
N SER A 633 16.27 -17.46 36.19
CA SER A 633 15.24 -17.66 37.22
C SER A 633 13.81 -17.53 36.69
N GLU A 634 13.63 -17.01 35.46
CA GLU A 634 12.35 -16.90 34.76
C GLU A 634 11.86 -18.26 34.20
N TYR A 635 12.80 -19.18 33.92
CA TYR A 635 12.53 -20.48 33.29
C TYR A 635 13.00 -21.68 34.13
N ASN A 636 13.95 -21.46 35.04
CA ASN A 636 14.45 -22.43 36.00
C ASN A 636 14.32 -21.88 37.42
N THR A 637 13.38 -22.42 38.20
CA THR A 637 13.19 -22.05 39.63
C THR A 637 14.01 -22.90 40.60
N GLY A 638 14.76 -23.88 40.08
CA GLY A 638 15.64 -24.76 40.84
C GLY A 638 17.08 -24.25 40.91
N VAL A 639 18.03 -25.18 41.01
CA VAL A 639 19.46 -24.87 40.99
C VAL A 639 19.89 -24.55 39.55
N PRO A 640 20.63 -23.46 39.30
CA PRO A 640 21.26 -23.23 38.00
C PRO A 640 22.44 -24.19 37.81
N TYR A 641 22.55 -24.77 36.61
CA TYR A 641 23.63 -25.68 36.24
C TYR A 641 24.44 -25.06 35.11
N ASP A 642 25.65 -24.58 35.40
CA ASP A 642 26.50 -23.88 34.42
C ASP A 642 26.84 -24.76 33.20
N SER A 643 26.97 -26.08 33.41
CA SER A 643 27.17 -27.08 32.34
C SER A 643 26.09 -27.07 31.26
N MET A 644 24.90 -26.51 31.54
CA MET A 644 23.82 -26.35 30.56
C MET A 644 24.02 -25.15 29.62
N CYS A 645 24.97 -24.27 29.93
CA CYS A 645 25.31 -23.07 29.16
C CYS A 645 26.77 -23.05 28.66
N ASP A 646 27.58 -24.03 29.07
CA ASP A 646 29.02 -24.16 28.77
C ASP A 646 29.41 -24.05 27.29
N LEU A 647 28.50 -24.38 26.36
CA LEU A 647 28.72 -24.28 24.91
C LEU A 647 28.13 -23.01 24.28
N CYS A 648 27.39 -22.19 25.02
CA CYS A 648 26.75 -20.99 24.45
C CYS A 648 27.77 -19.90 24.11
N HIS A 649 27.53 -19.16 23.02
CA HIS A 649 28.50 -18.24 22.42
C HIS A 649 28.31 -16.77 22.87
N GLY A 650 27.13 -16.41 23.38
CA GLY A 650 26.85 -15.08 23.91
C GLY A 650 27.81 -14.68 25.04
N THR A 651 28.04 -13.38 25.22
CA THR A 651 28.95 -12.85 26.25
C THR A 651 28.25 -11.86 27.17
N SER A 652 28.73 -11.76 28.42
CA SER A 652 28.16 -10.88 29.44
C SER A 652 26.63 -11.09 29.58
N TYR A 653 25.82 -10.04 29.48
CA TYR A 653 24.36 -10.14 29.59
C TYR A 653 23.68 -11.01 28.53
N ARG A 654 24.37 -11.34 27.41
CA ARG A 654 23.86 -12.18 26.31
C ARG A 654 24.10 -13.67 26.53
N TYR A 655 25.06 -14.02 27.38
CA TYR A 655 25.45 -15.41 27.61
C TYR A 655 24.26 -16.26 28.05
N CYS A 656 23.95 -17.29 27.26
CA CYS A 656 22.86 -18.23 27.51
C CYS A 656 21.48 -17.55 27.63
N ARG A 657 21.25 -16.40 26.97
CA ARG A 657 19.95 -15.73 26.90
C ARG A 657 18.96 -16.51 26.03
N ARG A 658 17.69 -16.59 26.46
CA ARG A 658 16.58 -17.17 25.67
C ARG A 658 15.94 -16.12 24.75
N ASP A 659 16.78 -15.44 23.97
CA ASP A 659 16.42 -14.43 22.99
C ASP A 659 17.50 -14.35 21.89
N ALA A 660 17.22 -13.64 20.79
CA ALA A 660 18.12 -13.55 19.63
C ALA A 660 19.40 -12.71 19.86
N SER A 661 19.76 -12.38 21.10
CA SER A 661 21.10 -11.86 21.45
C SER A 661 22.12 -12.97 21.77
N GLU A 662 21.67 -14.21 22.00
CA GLU A 662 22.51 -15.40 22.06
C GLU A 662 22.66 -16.03 20.66
N ASP A 663 23.91 -16.20 20.23
CA ASP A 663 24.29 -16.64 18.88
C ASP A 663 23.93 -18.09 18.57
N TYR A 664 23.60 -18.88 19.61
CA TYR A 664 23.11 -20.26 19.51
C TYR A 664 21.63 -20.44 19.93
N TYR A 665 20.86 -19.34 20.06
CA TYR A 665 19.42 -19.40 20.33
C TYR A 665 18.60 -19.85 19.10
N GLY A 666 17.45 -20.49 19.34
CA GLY A 666 16.50 -20.88 18.30
C GLY A 666 16.98 -22.07 17.45
N HIS A 667 16.22 -22.41 16.40
CA HIS A 667 16.53 -23.55 15.55
C HIS A 667 17.87 -23.39 14.81
N THR A 668 18.04 -22.28 14.11
CA THR A 668 19.28 -21.99 13.36
C THR A 668 20.49 -21.88 14.29
N GLY A 669 20.34 -21.33 15.50
CA GLY A 669 21.41 -21.26 16.50
C GLY A 669 21.81 -22.63 17.07
N ALA A 670 20.85 -23.52 17.34
CA ALA A 670 21.16 -24.88 17.76
C ALA A 670 21.92 -25.67 16.67
N PHE A 671 21.63 -25.42 15.39
CA PHE A 671 22.42 -25.97 14.29
C PHE A 671 23.82 -25.33 14.21
N ARG A 672 23.94 -24.02 14.37
CA ARG A 672 25.24 -23.33 14.42
C ARG A 672 26.13 -23.87 15.56
N CYS A 673 25.55 -24.16 16.71
CA CYS A 673 26.21 -24.84 17.85
C CYS A 673 26.74 -26.25 17.50
N LEU A 674 26.05 -27.02 16.65
CA LEU A 674 26.54 -28.30 16.12
C LEU A 674 27.73 -28.11 15.18
N VAL A 675 27.68 -27.10 14.32
CA VAL A 675 28.70 -26.85 13.30
C VAL A 675 30.00 -26.33 13.92
N GLU A 676 29.93 -25.23 14.69
CA GLU A 676 31.10 -24.50 15.19
C GLU A 676 31.26 -24.52 16.73
N GLY A 677 30.16 -24.74 17.47
CA GLY A 677 30.13 -24.73 18.94
C GLY A 677 30.64 -26.00 19.62
N GLY A 678 31.09 -26.99 18.85
CA GLY A 678 31.60 -28.26 19.36
C GLY A 678 30.53 -29.22 19.89
N GLY A 679 29.23 -28.98 19.61
CA GLY A 679 28.19 -29.95 19.90
C GLY A 679 28.38 -31.26 19.12
N HIS A 680 27.94 -32.38 19.70
CA HIS A 680 27.88 -33.68 19.01
C HIS A 680 26.49 -33.96 18.44
N VAL A 681 25.44 -33.47 19.12
CA VAL A 681 24.04 -33.59 18.70
C VAL A 681 23.29 -32.27 18.91
N ALA A 682 22.38 -31.94 18.01
CA ALA A 682 21.50 -30.79 18.12
C ALA A 682 20.03 -31.16 17.88
N PHE A 683 19.14 -30.60 18.72
CA PHE A 683 17.70 -30.87 18.68
C PHE A 683 16.96 -29.69 18.05
N MET A 684 16.28 -29.91 16.93
CA MET A 684 15.68 -28.85 16.10
C MET A 684 14.50 -29.35 15.24
N LYS A 685 13.96 -28.47 14.38
CA LYS A 685 12.96 -28.84 13.36
C LYS A 685 13.66 -29.50 12.16
N HIS A 686 13.00 -30.45 11.52
CA HIS A 686 13.52 -31.19 10.35
C HIS A 686 14.00 -30.34 9.16
N THR A 687 13.60 -29.07 9.05
CA THR A 687 13.97 -28.22 7.92
C THR A 687 15.26 -27.42 8.12
N THR A 688 15.75 -27.25 9.34
CA THR A 688 16.81 -26.28 9.67
C THR A 688 18.13 -26.53 8.95
N VAL A 689 18.57 -27.78 8.83
CA VAL A 689 19.80 -28.14 8.13
C VAL A 689 19.66 -27.74 6.66
N MET A 690 18.61 -28.22 5.99
CA MET A 690 18.28 -27.89 4.61
C MET A 690 17.98 -26.41 4.35
N GLU A 691 17.72 -25.60 5.37
CA GLU A 691 17.58 -24.13 5.29
C GLU A 691 18.93 -23.41 5.36
N SER A 692 19.94 -24.04 5.97
CA SER A 692 21.24 -23.42 6.31
C SER A 692 22.40 -23.90 5.45
N THR A 693 22.34 -25.11 4.89
CA THR A 693 23.42 -25.74 4.10
C THR A 693 23.28 -25.50 2.59
N GLY A 694 24.23 -26.02 1.80
CA GLY A 694 24.14 -26.08 0.34
C GLY A 694 24.11 -24.71 -0.33
N GLY A 695 24.84 -23.74 0.24
CA GLY A 695 24.96 -22.37 -0.28
C GLY A 695 23.72 -21.47 -0.09
N LYS A 696 22.67 -21.94 0.59
CA LYS A 696 21.47 -21.14 0.89
C LYS A 696 21.75 -20.01 1.89
N ARG A 697 22.52 -20.33 2.95
CA ARG A 697 23.04 -19.37 3.92
C ARG A 697 24.47 -18.99 3.54
N LYS A 698 24.82 -17.70 3.63
CA LYS A 698 26.08 -17.14 3.08
C LYS A 698 27.10 -16.80 4.17
N GLU A 699 26.66 -16.82 5.42
CA GLU A 699 27.46 -16.61 6.62
C GLU A 699 28.60 -17.64 6.73
N TRP A 700 29.74 -17.20 7.24
CA TRP A 700 31.00 -17.95 7.21
C TRP A 700 30.89 -19.36 7.83
N TRP A 701 30.08 -19.52 8.86
CA TRP A 701 29.88 -20.76 9.59
C TRP A 701 29.09 -21.82 8.81
N ALA A 702 28.16 -21.39 7.95
CA ALA A 702 27.28 -22.28 7.18
C ALA A 702 27.72 -22.45 5.72
N ARG A 703 28.51 -21.50 5.20
CA ARG A 703 28.84 -21.36 3.76
C ARG A 703 29.37 -22.63 3.10
N ASN A 704 30.16 -23.42 3.83
CA ASN A 704 30.81 -24.62 3.31
C ASN A 704 30.11 -25.92 3.73
N ALA A 705 29.05 -25.84 4.54
CA ALA A 705 28.33 -26.99 5.04
C ALA A 705 27.36 -27.53 3.98
N LEU A 706 27.42 -28.83 3.70
CA LEU A 706 26.54 -29.56 2.80
C LEU A 706 25.41 -30.23 3.58
N ASN A 707 24.43 -30.81 2.88
CA ASN A 707 23.41 -31.63 3.53
C ASN A 707 24.02 -32.94 4.06
N ASP A 708 24.90 -33.52 3.27
CA ASP A 708 25.38 -34.89 3.45
C ASP A 708 26.32 -34.99 4.67
N ASP A 709 26.96 -33.89 5.08
CA ASP A 709 27.74 -33.75 6.31
C ASP A 709 26.95 -34.05 7.61
N PHE A 710 25.62 -34.23 7.54
CA PHE A 710 24.73 -34.39 8.70
C PHE A 710 23.72 -35.52 8.53
N GLU A 711 23.53 -36.29 9.61
CA GLU A 711 22.55 -37.37 9.69
C GLU A 711 21.53 -37.14 10.81
N LEU A 712 20.33 -37.69 10.62
CA LEU A 712 19.29 -37.77 11.64
C LEU A 712 19.56 -38.96 12.57
N LEU A 713 19.37 -38.78 13.87
CA LEU A 713 19.42 -39.87 14.85
C LEU A 713 18.00 -40.37 15.16
N CYS A 714 17.76 -41.65 14.97
CA CYS A 714 16.43 -42.25 14.99
C CYS A 714 16.11 -42.92 16.34
N THR A 715 14.83 -43.03 16.65
CA THR A 715 14.33 -43.59 17.93
C THR A 715 14.58 -45.07 18.13
N ASP A 716 14.95 -45.79 17.06
CA ASP A 716 15.36 -47.19 17.06
C ASP A 716 16.88 -47.40 17.22
N GLY A 717 17.64 -46.31 17.41
CA GLY A 717 19.10 -46.31 17.49
C GLY A 717 19.81 -46.21 16.13
N THR A 718 19.08 -46.24 15.01
CA THR A 718 19.70 -46.09 13.68
C THR A 718 19.99 -44.62 13.32
N ARG A 719 20.77 -44.42 12.26
CA ARG A 719 20.95 -43.11 11.60
C ARG A 719 20.21 -43.12 10.25
N ALA A 720 19.81 -41.94 9.77
CA ALA A 720 19.15 -41.78 8.48
C ALA A 720 19.46 -40.43 7.81
N GLU A 721 19.36 -40.39 6.49
CA GLU A 721 19.48 -39.16 5.71
C GLU A 721 18.46 -38.09 6.12
N LEU A 722 18.80 -36.82 5.90
CA LEU A 722 17.95 -35.67 6.24
C LEU A 722 16.54 -35.69 5.61
N GLN A 723 16.36 -36.37 4.47
CA GLN A 723 15.04 -36.48 3.80
C GLN A 723 14.10 -37.48 4.51
N ASP A 724 14.66 -38.41 5.28
CA ASP A 724 13.93 -39.48 5.95
C ASP A 724 13.28 -39.04 7.27
N TYR A 725 13.24 -37.73 7.55
CA TYR A 725 12.65 -37.13 8.75
C TYR A 725 11.23 -37.60 9.09
N LYS A 726 10.43 -38.04 8.11
CA LYS A 726 9.09 -38.61 8.38
C LYS A 726 9.15 -39.96 9.10
N ARG A 727 10.20 -40.74 8.85
CA ARG A 727 10.52 -42.03 9.50
C ARG A 727 11.38 -41.83 10.75
N CYS A 728 12.36 -40.94 10.66
CA CYS A 728 13.35 -40.66 11.69
C CYS A 728 13.07 -39.31 12.38
N ASN A 729 12.24 -39.32 13.43
CA ASN A 729 11.91 -38.13 14.24
C ASN A 729 11.54 -38.50 15.69
N LEU A 730 11.59 -37.51 16.57
CA LEU A 730 11.12 -37.61 17.96
C LEU A 730 9.60 -37.36 18.10
N GLY A 731 8.97 -36.81 17.07
CA GLY A 731 7.53 -36.56 16.99
C GLY A 731 7.16 -35.38 16.08
N LYS A 732 5.87 -35.25 15.77
CA LYS A 732 5.26 -34.11 15.06
C LYS A 732 4.65 -33.15 16.09
N VAL A 733 4.87 -31.84 15.92
CA VAL A 733 4.37 -30.78 16.80
C VAL A 733 3.82 -29.60 16.00
N LYS A 734 2.94 -28.80 16.60
CA LYS A 734 2.49 -27.53 16.02
C LYS A 734 3.65 -26.54 15.84
N ALA A 735 3.55 -25.75 14.77
CA ALA A 735 4.43 -24.61 14.51
C ALA A 735 4.24 -23.48 15.52
N ASN A 736 5.11 -22.47 15.44
CA ASN A 736 5.00 -21.26 16.26
C ASN A 736 3.69 -20.53 15.95
N ALA A 737 3.09 -19.92 16.96
CA ALA A 737 1.83 -19.20 16.83
C ALA A 737 1.93 -17.75 17.29
N VAL A 738 1.22 -16.88 16.60
CA VAL A 738 0.90 -15.53 17.09
C VAL A 738 -0.20 -15.68 18.13
N VAL A 739 0.06 -15.20 19.35
CA VAL A 739 -0.87 -15.26 20.48
C VAL A 739 -1.39 -13.88 20.87
N THR A 740 -2.55 -13.86 21.54
CA THR A 740 -3.13 -12.65 22.14
C THR A 740 -3.86 -12.97 23.45
N ARG A 741 -4.52 -11.97 24.05
CA ARG A 741 -5.39 -12.10 25.24
C ARG A 741 -6.57 -13.03 24.95
N GLY A 742 -6.78 -14.02 25.81
CA GLY A 742 -8.00 -14.81 25.88
C GLY A 742 -8.77 -14.57 27.18
N GLY A 743 -9.55 -15.58 27.59
CA GLY A 743 -10.32 -15.56 28.83
C GLY A 743 -11.28 -14.39 28.92
N VAL A 744 -11.35 -13.75 30.10
CA VAL A 744 -12.23 -12.60 30.39
C VAL A 744 -11.87 -11.36 29.55
N ASN A 745 -10.63 -11.26 29.09
CA ASN A 745 -10.13 -10.12 28.31
C ASN A 745 -10.16 -10.37 26.79
N TYR A 746 -10.86 -11.42 26.33
CA TYR A 746 -11.06 -11.71 24.92
C TYR A 746 -11.93 -10.63 24.24
N ASN A 747 -11.47 -10.12 23.10
CA ASN A 747 -12.21 -9.16 22.28
C ASN A 747 -12.13 -9.58 20.81
N GLU A 748 -13.26 -10.01 20.25
CA GLU A 748 -13.34 -10.52 18.87
C GLU A 748 -13.04 -9.43 17.83
N THR A 749 -13.48 -8.20 18.05
CA THR A 749 -13.21 -7.07 17.14
C THR A 749 -11.71 -6.74 17.10
N GLN A 750 -11.03 -6.77 18.25
CA GLN A 750 -9.56 -6.64 18.30
C GLN A 750 -8.88 -7.79 17.55
N LEU A 751 -9.32 -9.02 17.80
CA LEU A 751 -8.71 -10.20 17.20
C LEU A 751 -8.86 -10.24 15.68
N ASN A 752 -10.05 -9.92 15.16
CA ASN A 752 -10.30 -9.85 13.72
C ASN A 752 -9.50 -8.71 13.07
N ALA A 753 -9.33 -7.56 13.74
CA ALA A 753 -8.46 -6.50 13.25
C ALA A 753 -6.98 -6.92 13.18
N TYR A 754 -6.49 -7.69 14.15
CA TYR A 754 -5.11 -8.23 14.16
C TYR A 754 -4.91 -9.30 13.09
N ILE A 755 -5.88 -10.22 12.91
CA ILE A 755 -5.89 -11.21 11.82
C ILE A 755 -5.84 -10.52 10.46
N ASN A 756 -6.71 -9.53 10.23
CA ASN A 756 -6.77 -8.78 8.99
C ASN A 756 -5.43 -8.08 8.72
N LEU A 757 -4.90 -7.33 9.68
CA LEU A 757 -3.62 -6.63 9.55
C LEU A 757 -2.46 -7.57 9.18
N LEU A 758 -2.33 -8.70 9.87
CA LEU A 758 -1.28 -9.69 9.57
C LEU A 758 -1.51 -10.40 8.23
N THR A 759 -2.77 -10.56 7.80
CA THR A 759 -3.11 -11.12 6.49
C THR A 759 -2.74 -10.17 5.34
N TYR A 760 -3.07 -8.88 5.44
CA TYR A 760 -2.62 -7.87 4.47
C TYR A 760 -1.09 -7.68 4.51
N ALA A 761 -0.47 -7.75 5.69
CA ALA A 761 0.98 -7.70 5.84
C ALA A 761 1.68 -8.82 5.07
N GLN A 762 1.22 -10.08 5.19
CA GLN A 762 1.86 -11.18 4.46
C GLN A 762 1.59 -11.18 2.95
N GLN A 763 0.45 -10.65 2.47
CA GLN A 763 0.23 -10.51 1.02
C GLN A 763 1.19 -9.51 0.38
N LEU A 764 1.51 -8.42 1.08
CA LEU A 764 2.43 -7.39 0.60
C LEU A 764 3.90 -7.72 0.85
N TYR A 765 4.22 -8.34 1.99
CA TYR A 765 5.59 -8.49 2.50
C TYR A 765 6.00 -9.92 2.86
N GLY A 766 5.17 -10.93 2.57
CA GLY A 766 5.46 -12.35 2.81
C GLY A 766 6.29 -13.04 1.72
N ARG A 767 6.66 -12.31 0.65
CA ARG A 767 7.56 -12.83 -0.40
C ARG A 767 8.94 -13.13 0.19
N LYS A 768 9.59 -14.18 -0.33
CA LYS A 768 10.96 -14.57 0.07
C LYS A 768 12.07 -13.87 -0.71
N ASP A 769 11.71 -13.17 -1.79
CA ASP A 769 12.66 -12.48 -2.66
C ASP A 769 13.15 -11.21 -1.95
N VAL A 770 14.37 -11.28 -1.40
CA VAL A 770 15.00 -10.18 -0.66
C VAL A 770 15.46 -9.10 -1.64
N ASP A 771 14.55 -8.22 -2.04
CA ASP A 771 14.93 -6.90 -2.55
C ASP A 771 15.44 -6.06 -1.37
N ALA A 772 16.68 -5.59 -1.47
CA ALA A 772 17.38 -4.80 -0.46
C ALA A 772 16.67 -3.47 -0.11
N PHE A 773 15.78 -2.99 -0.99
CA PHE A 773 14.98 -1.78 -0.77
C PHE A 773 13.59 -2.06 -0.17
N SER A 774 13.20 -3.33 -0.02
CA SER A 774 11.89 -3.75 0.46
C SER A 774 11.93 -4.37 1.86
N PHE A 775 10.83 -4.27 2.61
CA PHE A 775 10.67 -5.01 3.86
C PHE A 775 10.16 -6.44 3.56
N SER A 776 10.80 -7.45 4.15
CA SER A 776 10.37 -8.85 4.09
C SER A 776 10.02 -9.37 5.49
N MET A 777 8.81 -9.92 5.64
CA MET A 777 8.25 -10.35 6.92
C MET A 777 8.90 -11.66 7.42
N PHE A 778 9.05 -12.64 6.53
CA PHE A 778 9.61 -13.97 6.80
C PHE A 778 11.09 -14.09 6.42
N SER A 779 11.86 -12.99 6.56
CA SER A 779 13.31 -12.98 6.37
C SER A 779 13.99 -12.17 7.47
N SER A 780 15.21 -12.51 7.80
CA SER A 780 16.03 -11.84 8.82
C SER A 780 17.29 -11.21 8.19
N PRO A 781 17.84 -10.13 8.78
CA PRO A 781 19.04 -9.48 8.27
C PRO A 781 20.27 -10.35 8.49
N ILE A 782 21.28 -10.20 7.63
CA ILE A 782 22.55 -10.96 7.68
C ILE A 782 23.17 -10.92 9.08
N GLY A 783 23.56 -12.09 9.60
CA GLY A 783 24.10 -12.24 10.96
C GLY A 783 23.05 -12.54 12.03
N HIS A 784 21.76 -12.42 11.70
CA HIS A 784 20.64 -12.82 12.53
C HIS A 784 19.70 -13.74 11.73
N TYR A 785 18.84 -14.46 12.43
CA TYR A 785 17.94 -15.45 11.84
C TYR A 785 16.67 -15.56 12.70
N ASP A 786 15.58 -16.03 12.10
CA ASP A 786 14.34 -16.37 12.79
C ASP A 786 13.75 -15.25 13.69
N LEU A 787 14.00 -13.98 13.37
CA LEU A 787 13.55 -12.82 14.17
C LEU A 787 12.04 -12.60 14.04
N ILE A 788 11.28 -12.60 15.14
CA ILE A 788 9.79 -12.52 15.20
C ILE A 788 9.10 -13.73 14.57
N PHE A 789 9.45 -14.06 13.33
CA PHE A 789 8.97 -15.18 12.53
C PHE A 789 10.18 -15.99 12.04
N GLN A 790 10.01 -17.30 11.88
CA GLN A 790 11.02 -18.16 11.28
C GLN A 790 11.30 -17.76 9.83
N ASP A 791 12.56 -17.82 9.40
CA ASP A 791 12.92 -17.53 8.00
C ASP A 791 12.35 -18.62 7.04
N ALA A 792 12.02 -19.78 7.61
CA ALA A 792 11.32 -20.89 6.97
C ALA A 792 9.89 -20.54 6.52
N THR A 793 9.21 -19.63 7.23
CA THR A 793 7.77 -19.38 7.08
C THR A 793 7.40 -19.04 5.65
N ARG A 794 6.37 -19.71 5.13
CA ARG A 794 5.80 -19.47 3.80
C ARG A 794 4.56 -18.59 3.87
N GLN A 795 3.77 -18.76 4.92
CA GLN A 795 2.55 -18.00 5.20
C GLN A 795 2.19 -18.13 6.69
N LEU A 796 1.35 -17.21 7.17
CA LEU A 796 0.58 -17.36 8.40
C LEU A 796 -0.82 -17.87 8.08
N GLN A 797 -1.23 -18.95 8.73
CA GLN A 797 -2.56 -19.54 8.63
C GLN A 797 -3.43 -19.12 9.82
N ILE A 798 -4.68 -18.76 9.57
CA ILE A 798 -5.66 -18.42 10.62
C ILE A 798 -6.05 -19.69 11.39
N ILE A 799 -6.01 -19.64 12.72
CA ILE A 799 -6.46 -20.72 13.60
C ILE A 799 -7.97 -20.54 13.86
N GLN A 800 -8.74 -21.61 13.64
CA GLN A 800 -10.20 -21.59 13.78
C GLN A 800 -10.61 -21.38 15.25
N PRO A 801 -11.72 -20.66 15.55
CA PRO A 801 -12.09 -20.31 16.93
C PRO A 801 -12.14 -21.48 17.92
N ASN A 802 -12.57 -22.66 17.47
CA ASN A 802 -12.63 -23.90 18.25
C ASN A 802 -11.25 -24.52 18.57
N GLU A 803 -10.19 -24.13 17.85
CA GLU A 803 -8.83 -24.64 18.02
C GLU A 803 -7.93 -23.67 18.82
N ARG A 804 -8.42 -22.48 19.18
CA ARG A 804 -7.64 -21.41 19.84
C ARG A 804 -7.31 -21.68 21.32
N ARG A 805 -7.77 -22.77 21.93
CA ARG A 805 -7.36 -23.14 23.30
C ARG A 805 -6.00 -23.85 23.25
N TYR A 806 -5.03 -23.43 24.07
CA TYR A 806 -3.63 -23.86 23.96
C TYR A 806 -3.45 -25.39 23.91
N ASP A 807 -4.16 -26.16 24.73
CA ASP A 807 -4.08 -27.63 24.78
C ASP A 807 -4.75 -28.31 23.58
N THR A 808 -5.76 -27.67 23.00
CA THR A 808 -6.47 -28.12 21.79
C THR A 808 -5.60 -27.87 20.57
N TYR A 809 -4.97 -26.68 20.49
CA TYR A 809 -3.97 -26.34 19.49
C TYR A 809 -2.79 -27.33 19.54
N LEU A 810 -2.12 -27.43 20.69
CA LEU A 810 -0.90 -28.23 20.85
C LEU A 810 -1.13 -29.75 20.76
N GLY A 811 -2.34 -30.20 21.09
CA GLY A 811 -2.74 -31.60 21.00
C GLY A 811 -2.19 -32.51 22.09
N GLY A 812 -2.83 -33.67 22.27
CA GLY A 812 -2.56 -34.58 23.38
C GLY A 812 -1.11 -35.13 23.46
N ASN A 813 -0.40 -35.22 22.33
CA ASN A 813 0.98 -35.68 22.28
C ASN A 813 1.93 -34.69 22.95
N TYR A 814 1.83 -33.39 22.61
CA TYR A 814 2.61 -32.34 23.27
C TYR A 814 2.31 -32.30 24.78
N MET A 815 1.02 -32.34 25.14
CA MET A 815 0.58 -32.31 26.54
C MET A 815 1.14 -33.50 27.35
N ARG A 816 1.28 -34.68 26.73
CA ARG A 816 1.91 -35.85 27.36
C ARG A 816 3.42 -35.65 27.53
N ALA A 817 4.12 -35.18 26.49
CA ALA A 817 5.55 -34.91 26.55
C ALA A 817 5.88 -33.90 27.67
N ARG A 818 5.13 -32.78 27.74
CA ARG A 818 5.35 -31.75 28.75
C ARG A 818 5.22 -32.27 30.19
N ARG A 819 4.24 -33.14 30.47
CA ARG A 819 4.06 -33.78 31.79
C ARG A 819 5.21 -34.69 32.21
N ILE A 820 5.92 -35.30 31.26
CA ILE A 820 7.09 -36.14 31.55
C ILE A 820 8.29 -35.26 31.93
N THR A 821 8.43 -34.11 31.28
CA THR A 821 9.56 -33.17 31.50
C THR A 821 9.39 -32.23 32.69
N ASP A 822 8.16 -32.08 33.19
CA ASP A 822 7.80 -31.11 34.23
C ASP A 822 6.52 -31.58 34.96
N CYS A 823 6.66 -32.00 36.21
CA CYS A 823 5.55 -32.49 37.04
C CYS A 823 4.57 -31.34 37.42
N TYR A 824 5.05 -30.09 37.52
CA TYR A 824 4.22 -28.94 37.89
C TYR A 824 3.35 -28.45 36.73
N ALA A 825 3.63 -28.89 35.51
CA ALA A 825 2.80 -28.64 34.32
C ALA A 825 1.31 -29.03 34.51
N SER A 826 0.98 -29.96 35.41
CA SER A 826 -0.42 -30.35 35.67
C SER A 826 -1.00 -29.87 37.00
N SER A 827 -0.27 -29.09 37.81
CA SER A 827 -0.86 -28.48 39.02
C SER A 827 -1.71 -27.26 38.65
N SER A 828 -2.99 -27.49 38.38
CA SER A 828 -4.00 -26.43 38.43
C SER A 828 -3.88 -25.69 39.76
N LYS A 829 -3.64 -24.38 39.73
CA LYS A 829 -3.54 -23.54 40.93
C LYS A 829 -4.90 -23.52 41.64
N PHE A 830 -5.13 -24.48 42.52
CA PHE A 830 -6.16 -24.38 43.54
C PHE A 830 -5.78 -23.22 44.44
N THR A 831 -6.40 -22.06 44.19
CA THR A 831 -6.44 -20.96 45.14
C THR A 831 -7.21 -21.45 46.37
N PHE A 832 -6.47 -22.04 47.31
CA PHE A 832 -6.98 -22.31 48.65
C PHE A 832 -7.42 -20.98 49.25
N SER A 833 -8.73 -20.72 49.18
CA SER A 833 -9.36 -19.62 49.88
C SER A 833 -9.17 -19.87 51.37
N THR A 834 -8.18 -19.20 51.95
CA THR A 834 -7.96 -19.16 53.40
C THR A 834 -9.22 -18.70 54.14
N PHE A 835 -10.07 -17.92 53.47
CA PHE A 835 -11.40 -17.51 53.93
C PHE A 835 -12.36 -18.70 54.11
N LEU A 836 -12.36 -19.69 53.21
CA LEU A 836 -13.20 -20.90 53.35
C LEU A 836 -12.71 -21.82 54.49
N LEU A 837 -11.39 -21.97 54.64
CA LEU A 837 -10.81 -22.70 55.77
C LEU A 837 -11.14 -22.02 57.11
N LEU A 838 -10.97 -20.69 57.21
CA LEU A 838 -11.32 -19.92 58.41
C LEU A 838 -12.83 -19.93 58.70
N ALA A 839 -13.69 -19.87 57.67
CA ALA A 839 -15.14 -20.00 57.83
C ALA A 839 -15.54 -21.38 58.37
N SER A 840 -14.91 -22.46 57.89
CA SER A 840 -15.15 -23.81 58.42
C SER A 840 -14.67 -23.97 59.87
N ALA A 841 -13.54 -23.35 60.25
CA ALA A 841 -13.05 -23.35 61.61
C ALA A 841 -13.93 -22.54 62.58
N PHE A 842 -14.54 -21.44 62.12
CA PHE A 842 -15.53 -20.69 62.89
C PHE A 842 -16.86 -21.45 63.02
N ALA A 843 -17.31 -22.14 61.98
CA ALA A 843 -18.52 -22.96 62.03
C ALA A 843 -18.38 -24.10 63.07
N LEU A 844 -17.23 -24.77 63.14
CA LEU A 844 -16.99 -25.80 64.16
C LEU A 844 -16.95 -25.26 65.60
N ARG A 845 -16.64 -23.98 65.81
CA ARG A 845 -16.65 -23.30 67.13
C ARG A 845 -18.03 -22.78 67.56
N ILE A 846 -19.07 -22.96 66.72
CA ILE A 846 -20.46 -22.60 67.04
C ILE A 846 -21.30 -23.87 67.32
N VAL A 847 -20.72 -25.06 67.09
CA VAL A 847 -21.35 -26.39 67.27
C VAL A 847 -20.71 -27.18 68.44
N LEU A 848 -19.74 -26.57 69.14
CA LEU A 848 -19.11 -27.03 70.38
C LEU A 848 -19.23 -25.92 71.44
#